data_AF-A0A0G4GW60-F1
#
_entry.id   AF-A0A0G4GW60-F1
#
_cell.length_a   1.000
_cell.length_b   1.000
_cell.length_c   1.000
_cell.angle_alpha   90.00
_cell.angle_beta   90.00
_cell.angle_gamma   90.00
#
_symmetry.space_group_name_H-M   'P 1'
#
loop_
_entity.id
_entity.type
_entity.pdbx_description
1 polymer ?
#
loop_
_entity_poly.entity_id
_entity_poly.type
_entity_poly.pdbx_seq_one_letter_code
_entity_poly.pdbx_strand_id
1 'polypeptide(L)'
;MAEVQEALQKWGEINLAQRLAEYGPVGLEIEKTKKQSLESRKKLVEETKAFKKLEDADKVAQLEGLLKAYQGEIDAVTKRAKMAESNFLQFYQLLYEAPDPADTLRAAQSALKSQEAMSQQQASADTGRVRELTEKLRAAELKCTKMQKELKDMEDEFKTVKNQEVKVRQLEGRLAEVTTYHTELLEKEIHQRDEHWAKAIEQLKGEQEGEVVRLRSQIAEQERMKTYMESEVEEAERQLLQAKQRHEEDLMNKQSELDTVAAELERKTQDLETLKAQQSQQDQSKVESVMHSLNAAQHRIKTLEADLDNTRAELYSTHEKSRQREADLLRQLEDISGVVRKRDEELVQVRDELQRRPTVGEVSELRQKLRNAEVVEHGDIDGASTDLERRLLEKQKQLEGQLSSFRVKCHSQEDTISHLTQESRSFQERVDDLQQLVTSLENQLSQAQAQGAAEPSTATLGGINLNLTPHTPPASSVAASLPVAGPAGDGDKAALGAGGGGGGGGGAGVGSAAGAAMPSMMEIVTAQRDRFRQKVLEVEQSRDMWKSSTEQERLRADKLHSDNITLVEKIKYLQSWQPKQGPGGGRGGRSRPGRGPAAAAGIQLQNFFGGGKTAMGEKDSPQAADDVESRYSSAYEASVDPFTSFREQEKLRKVQALSFGERVTIGVGGLLLSTRFTRLAALGYVLCLHALVFVMLYRLTHHNCPPGGPASF
;
A
#
# COMPACT_ATOMS: atom_id res chain seq x y z
N MET A 1 -67.43 41.42 10.72
CA MET A 1 -66.97 42.65 10.01
C MET A 1 -68.13 43.37 9.35
N ALA A 2 -68.86 42.79 8.39
CA ALA A 2 -70.00 43.46 7.72
C ALA A 2 -71.03 44.03 8.71
N GLU A 3 -71.50 43.23 9.67
CA GLU A 3 -72.47 43.65 10.71
C GLU A 3 -71.94 44.79 11.60
N VAL A 4 -70.65 44.76 11.94
CA VAL A 4 -69.99 45.81 12.73
C VAL A 4 -69.92 47.12 11.93
N GLN A 5 -69.68 47.03 10.62
CA GLN A 5 -69.58 48.17 9.72
C GLN A 5 -70.96 48.79 9.43
N GLU A 6 -71.99 47.97 9.24
CA GLU A 6 -73.39 48.41 9.12
C GLU A 6 -73.89 49.09 10.40
N ALA A 7 -73.59 48.52 11.58
CA ALA A 7 -73.96 49.13 12.84
C ALA A 7 -73.21 50.44 13.11
N LEU A 8 -71.90 50.51 12.81
CA LEU A 8 -71.11 51.73 12.94
C LEU A 8 -71.64 52.84 12.02
N GLN A 9 -72.08 52.48 10.81
CA GLN A 9 -72.77 53.41 9.92
C GLN A 9 -74.08 53.92 10.52
N LYS A 10 -75.00 53.03 10.96
CA LYS A 10 -76.29 53.42 11.54
C LYS A 10 -76.14 54.27 12.81
N TRP A 11 -75.25 53.91 13.72
CA TRP A 11 -74.97 54.72 14.92
C TRP A 11 -74.29 56.05 14.59
N GLY A 12 -73.49 56.11 13.51
CA GLY A 12 -72.94 57.35 12.96
C GLY A 12 -74.02 58.26 12.36
N GLU A 13 -74.98 57.70 11.63
CA GLU A 13 -76.13 58.43 11.05
C GLU A 13 -77.11 58.93 12.12
N ILE A 14 -77.36 58.14 13.17
CA ILE A 14 -78.17 58.56 14.33
C ILE A 14 -77.51 59.73 15.06
N ASN A 15 -76.17 59.76 15.14
CA ASN A 15 -75.36 60.78 15.81
C ASN A 15 -75.95 61.21 17.16
N LEU A 16 -75.91 60.28 18.13
CA LEU A 16 -76.55 60.45 19.45
C LEU A 16 -76.12 61.75 20.15
N ALA A 17 -74.87 62.20 19.98
CA ALA A 17 -74.38 63.46 20.55
C ALA A 17 -75.11 64.69 19.97
N GLN A 18 -75.29 64.74 18.64
CA GLN A 18 -76.05 65.80 18.00
C GLN A 18 -77.53 65.75 18.40
N ARG A 19 -78.15 64.57 18.42
CA ARG A 19 -79.56 64.42 18.81
C ARG A 19 -79.80 64.81 20.27
N LEU A 20 -78.92 64.44 21.19
CA LEU A 20 -79.01 64.90 22.59
C LEU A 20 -78.92 66.43 22.71
N ALA A 21 -78.12 67.09 21.86
CA ALA A 21 -78.09 68.55 21.80
C ALA A 21 -79.38 69.16 21.22
N GLU A 22 -80.01 68.51 20.23
CA GLU A 22 -81.30 68.93 19.64
C GLU A 22 -82.49 68.74 20.61
N TYR A 23 -82.53 67.64 21.37
CA TYR A 23 -83.59 67.37 22.35
C TYR A 23 -83.39 68.07 23.71
N GLY A 24 -82.18 68.52 24.04
CA GLY A 24 -81.89 69.34 25.23
C GLY A 24 -82.82 70.55 25.44
N PRO A 25 -82.96 71.47 24.46
CA PRO A 25 -83.88 72.60 24.57
C PRO A 25 -85.36 72.17 24.59
N VAL A 26 -85.71 71.04 23.95
CA VAL A 26 -87.08 70.48 24.02
C VAL A 26 -87.42 70.05 25.45
N GLY A 27 -86.48 69.39 26.14
CA GLY A 27 -86.64 69.05 27.57
C GLY A 27 -86.85 70.27 28.46
N LEU A 28 -86.08 71.35 28.23
CA LEU A 28 -86.23 72.62 28.94
C LEU A 28 -87.59 73.29 28.66
N GLU A 29 -88.07 73.26 27.42
CA GLU A 29 -89.39 73.83 27.08
C GLU A 29 -90.55 72.99 27.66
N ILE A 30 -90.42 71.66 27.74
CA ILE A 30 -91.38 70.77 28.43
C ILE A 30 -91.44 71.09 29.94
N GLU A 31 -90.31 71.45 30.56
CA GLU A 31 -90.25 71.88 31.96
C GLU A 31 -90.83 73.29 32.17
N LYS A 32 -90.51 74.23 31.27
CA LYS A 32 -91.04 75.60 31.28
C LYS A 32 -92.57 75.62 31.12
N THR A 33 -93.09 74.88 30.14
CA THR A 33 -94.55 74.71 29.95
C THR A 33 -95.21 73.95 31.11
N LYS A 34 -94.47 73.09 31.84
CA LYS A 34 -94.94 72.48 33.10
C LYS A 34 -95.16 73.54 34.19
N LYS A 35 -94.19 74.44 34.37
CA LYS A 35 -94.26 75.53 35.35
C LYS A 35 -95.40 76.49 35.00
N GLN A 36 -95.52 76.88 33.72
CA GLN A 36 -96.61 77.72 33.24
C GLN A 36 -97.99 77.12 33.50
N SER A 37 -98.23 75.84 33.17
CA SER A 37 -99.51 75.14 33.45
C SER A 37 -99.82 75.05 34.97
N LEU A 38 -98.81 74.94 35.83
CA LEU A 38 -99.01 75.00 37.28
C LEU A 38 -99.39 76.40 37.77
N GLU A 39 -98.90 77.46 37.12
CA GLU A 39 -99.21 78.85 37.46
C GLU A 39 -100.59 79.29 36.93
N SER A 40 -100.92 78.97 35.68
CA SER A 40 -102.25 79.20 35.11
C SER A 40 -103.32 78.42 35.88
N ARG A 41 -103.07 77.15 36.25
CA ARG A 41 -103.98 76.39 37.12
C ARG A 41 -104.21 77.06 38.48
N LYS A 42 -103.20 77.69 39.07
CA LYS A 42 -103.36 78.47 40.32
C LYS A 42 -104.24 79.70 40.09
N LYS A 43 -103.95 80.51 39.06
CA LYS A 43 -104.75 81.68 38.66
C LYS A 43 -106.21 81.32 38.40
N LEU A 44 -106.45 80.25 37.63
CA LEU A 44 -107.79 79.76 37.31
C LEU A 44 -108.58 79.34 38.56
N VAL A 45 -107.92 78.77 39.58
CA VAL A 45 -108.53 78.47 40.88
C VAL A 45 -108.86 79.75 41.67
N GLU A 46 -108.04 80.79 41.57
CA GLU A 46 -108.30 82.10 42.19
C GLU A 46 -109.44 82.84 41.50
N GLU A 47 -109.43 82.91 40.16
CA GLU A 47 -110.51 83.47 39.33
C GLU A 47 -111.84 82.74 39.58
N THR A 48 -111.82 81.40 39.66
CA THR A 48 -113.02 80.62 40.01
C THR A 48 -113.53 80.90 41.42
N LYS A 49 -112.64 81.17 42.38
CA LYS A 49 -113.02 81.58 43.75
C LYS A 49 -113.56 83.01 43.78
N ALA A 50 -113.03 83.91 42.97
CA ALA A 50 -113.51 85.29 42.84
C ALA A 50 -114.89 85.33 42.19
N PHE A 51 -115.07 84.62 41.07
CA PHE A 51 -116.34 84.47 40.37
C PHE A 51 -117.49 84.02 41.27
N LYS A 52 -117.24 83.05 42.16
CA LYS A 52 -118.22 82.56 43.14
C LYS A 52 -118.71 83.61 44.15
N LYS A 53 -118.00 84.74 44.32
CA LYS A 53 -118.33 85.80 45.29
C LYS A 53 -119.10 86.98 44.69
N LEU A 54 -119.30 87.03 43.38
CA LEU A 54 -119.99 88.12 42.68
C LEU A 54 -121.50 88.07 42.91
N GLU A 55 -122.19 89.19 42.67
CA GLU A 55 -123.66 89.23 42.57
C GLU A 55 -124.15 88.63 41.24
N ASP A 56 -125.41 88.21 41.17
CA ASP A 56 -125.90 87.38 40.06
C ASP A 56 -125.90 88.09 38.69
N ALA A 57 -126.00 89.42 38.66
CA ALA A 57 -125.83 90.20 37.42
C ALA A 57 -124.39 90.15 36.90
N ASP A 58 -123.40 90.35 37.78
CA ASP A 58 -121.98 90.35 37.44
C ASP A 58 -121.45 88.95 37.10
N LYS A 59 -122.04 87.89 37.69
CA LYS A 59 -121.75 86.50 37.30
C LYS A 59 -122.02 86.24 35.82
N VAL A 60 -123.11 86.77 35.26
CA VAL A 60 -123.41 86.57 33.82
C VAL A 60 -122.36 87.24 32.95
N ALA A 61 -121.87 88.44 33.33
CA ALA A 61 -120.84 89.16 32.60
C ALA A 61 -119.45 88.49 32.67
N GLN A 62 -119.06 87.92 33.82
CA GLN A 62 -117.73 87.33 34.00
C GLN A 62 -117.63 85.84 33.59
N LEU A 63 -118.76 85.15 33.39
CA LEU A 63 -118.78 83.72 33.05
C LEU A 63 -118.07 83.42 31.73
N GLU A 64 -118.23 84.28 30.72
CA GLU A 64 -117.57 84.11 29.41
C GLU A 64 -116.04 84.20 29.53
N GLY A 65 -115.54 85.12 30.35
CA GLY A 65 -114.10 85.27 30.63
C GLY A 65 -113.53 84.05 31.34
N LEU A 66 -114.22 83.55 32.37
CA LEU A 66 -113.80 82.36 33.11
C LEU A 66 -113.80 81.10 32.23
N LEU A 67 -114.83 80.92 31.38
CA LEU A 67 -114.90 79.79 30.45
C LEU A 67 -113.76 79.83 29.42
N LYS A 68 -113.42 81.03 28.90
CA LYS A 68 -112.26 81.23 28.02
C LYS A 68 -110.93 80.92 28.73
N ALA A 69 -110.78 81.25 30.02
CA ALA A 69 -109.60 80.89 30.80
C ALA A 69 -109.48 79.36 31.01
N TYR A 70 -110.59 78.66 31.30
CA TYR A 70 -110.62 77.19 31.36
C TYR A 70 -110.27 76.55 30.01
N GLN A 71 -110.86 77.03 28.92
CA GLN A 71 -110.56 76.56 27.57
C GLN A 71 -109.07 76.76 27.21
N GLY A 72 -108.51 77.93 27.53
CA GLY A 72 -107.10 78.24 27.30
C GLY A 72 -106.14 77.29 28.04
N GLU A 73 -106.45 76.88 29.27
CA GLU A 73 -105.65 75.89 29.99
C GLU A 73 -105.78 74.48 29.40
N ILE A 74 -107.00 74.09 28.98
CA ILE A 74 -107.23 72.80 28.31
C ILE A 74 -106.44 72.72 26.99
N ASP A 75 -106.45 73.80 26.20
CA ASP A 75 -105.69 73.90 24.95
C ASP A 75 -104.18 73.92 25.19
N ALA A 76 -103.71 74.63 26.22
CA ALA A 76 -102.30 74.65 26.62
C ALA A 76 -101.79 73.26 27.07
N VAL A 77 -102.55 72.56 27.91
CA VAL A 77 -102.24 71.19 28.35
C VAL A 77 -102.27 70.22 27.18
N THR A 78 -103.26 70.31 26.29
CA THR A 78 -103.37 69.45 25.10
C THR A 78 -102.21 69.68 24.14
N LYS A 79 -101.82 70.94 23.90
CA LYS A 79 -100.65 71.29 23.08
C LYS A 79 -99.35 70.77 23.69
N ARG A 80 -99.21 70.85 25.01
CA ARG A 80 -98.04 70.35 25.75
C ARG A 80 -97.95 68.82 25.71
N ALA A 81 -99.07 68.11 25.87
CA ALA A 81 -99.13 66.64 25.77
C ALA A 81 -98.71 66.18 24.37
N LYS A 82 -99.35 66.72 23.31
CA LYS A 82 -99.00 66.42 21.91
C LYS A 82 -97.53 66.72 21.58
N MET A 83 -96.98 67.82 22.12
CA MET A 83 -95.56 68.16 21.97
C MET A 83 -94.67 67.11 22.63
N ALA A 84 -94.94 66.74 23.88
CA ALA A 84 -94.12 65.76 24.61
C ALA A 84 -94.20 64.36 23.97
N GLU A 85 -95.40 63.91 23.60
CA GLU A 85 -95.66 62.63 22.95
C GLU A 85 -94.98 62.54 21.57
N SER A 86 -95.12 63.57 20.74
CA SER A 86 -94.50 63.62 19.40
C SER A 86 -92.97 63.55 19.48
N ASN A 87 -92.35 64.32 20.37
CA ASN A 87 -90.90 64.30 20.56
C ASN A 87 -90.41 62.97 21.16
N PHE A 88 -91.14 62.39 22.10
CA PHE A 88 -90.81 61.08 22.66
C PHE A 88 -90.88 59.97 21.61
N LEU A 89 -91.93 59.93 20.79
CA LEU A 89 -92.09 58.90 19.75
C LEU A 89 -91.02 59.02 18.65
N GLN A 90 -90.68 60.25 18.23
CA GLN A 90 -89.59 60.48 17.27
C GLN A 90 -88.24 59.98 17.80
N PHE A 91 -87.91 60.25 19.07
CA PHE A 91 -86.68 59.75 19.68
C PHE A 91 -86.71 58.23 19.88
N TYR A 92 -87.85 57.66 20.29
CA TYR A 92 -88.02 56.23 20.49
C TYR A 92 -87.88 55.43 19.18
N GLN A 93 -88.45 55.90 18.07
CA GLN A 93 -88.32 55.25 16.76
C GLN A 93 -86.84 55.16 16.32
N LEU A 94 -86.09 56.26 16.46
CA LEU A 94 -84.65 56.30 16.14
C LEU A 94 -83.83 55.31 16.97
N LEU A 95 -84.18 55.08 18.24
CA LEU A 95 -83.51 54.09 19.09
C LEU A 95 -83.99 52.64 18.83
N TYR A 96 -85.24 52.45 18.42
CA TYR A 96 -85.80 51.13 18.13
C TYR A 96 -85.27 50.54 16.81
N GLU A 97 -85.00 51.40 15.82
CA GLU A 97 -84.39 51.00 14.53
C GLU A 97 -82.86 50.79 14.64
N ALA A 98 -82.24 51.17 15.75
CA ALA A 98 -80.81 51.05 15.98
C ALA A 98 -80.42 49.62 16.43
N PRO A 99 -79.38 49.00 15.83
CA PRO A 99 -78.89 47.68 16.28
C PRO A 99 -78.19 47.78 17.64
N ASP A 100 -78.24 46.72 18.47
CA ASP A 100 -77.67 46.74 19.82
C ASP A 100 -76.14 47.07 19.80
N PRO A 101 -75.70 48.16 20.46
CA PRO A 101 -74.29 48.51 20.54
C PRO A 101 -73.45 47.48 21.31
N ALA A 102 -74.04 46.71 22.24
CA ALA A 102 -73.31 45.70 23.01
C ALA A 102 -72.81 44.54 22.14
N ASP A 103 -73.65 44.03 21.24
CA ASP A 103 -73.29 42.90 20.36
C ASP A 103 -72.30 43.31 19.28
N THR A 104 -72.45 44.54 18.76
CA THR A 104 -71.53 45.08 17.74
C THR A 104 -70.14 45.35 18.32
N LEU A 105 -70.06 45.81 19.59
CA LEU A 105 -68.79 45.93 20.32
C LEU A 105 -68.17 44.56 20.68
N ARG A 106 -68.97 43.55 21.04
CA ARG A 106 -68.50 42.17 21.24
C ARG A 106 -67.94 41.57 19.95
N ALA A 107 -68.63 41.75 18.83
CA ALA A 107 -68.19 41.31 17.51
C ALA A 107 -66.92 42.04 17.04
N ALA A 108 -66.79 43.34 17.33
CA ALA A 108 -65.55 44.08 17.08
C ALA A 108 -64.39 43.57 17.94
N GLN A 109 -64.62 43.28 19.23
CA GLN A 109 -63.60 42.74 20.12
C GLN A 109 -63.15 41.33 19.70
N SER A 110 -64.08 40.46 19.26
CA SER A 110 -63.71 39.12 18.78
C SER A 110 -62.93 39.18 17.47
N ALA A 111 -63.30 40.08 16.56
CA ALA A 111 -62.55 40.35 15.34
C ALA A 111 -61.12 40.85 15.64
N LEU A 112 -60.97 41.82 16.55
CA LEU A 112 -59.66 42.33 16.97
C LEU A 112 -58.77 41.23 17.55
N LYS A 113 -59.29 40.41 18.49
CA LYS A 113 -58.57 39.27 19.06
C LYS A 113 -58.16 38.24 17.99
N SER A 114 -59.01 38.00 16.99
CA SER A 114 -58.67 37.10 15.87
C SER A 114 -57.57 37.67 14.97
N GLN A 115 -57.55 38.98 14.77
CA GLN A 115 -56.52 39.68 14.00
C GLN A 115 -55.18 39.71 14.74
N GLU A 116 -55.19 39.96 16.06
CA GLU A 116 -54.02 39.87 16.93
C GLU A 116 -53.43 38.45 16.92
N ALA A 117 -54.27 37.41 17.05
CA ALA A 117 -53.84 36.02 16.98
C ALA A 117 -53.22 35.65 15.62
N MET A 118 -53.81 36.08 14.50
CA MET A 118 -53.22 35.85 13.17
C MET A 118 -51.89 36.61 12.99
N SER A 119 -51.81 37.85 13.45
CA SER A 119 -50.57 38.65 13.40
C SER A 119 -49.45 37.99 14.22
N GLN A 120 -49.76 37.51 15.42
CA GLN A 120 -48.81 36.80 16.28
C GLN A 120 -48.38 35.45 15.69
N GLN A 121 -49.30 34.71 15.07
CA GLN A 121 -48.99 33.47 14.36
C GLN A 121 -48.08 33.74 13.16
N GLN A 122 -48.37 34.77 12.36
CA GLN A 122 -47.56 35.15 11.20
C GLN A 122 -46.16 35.61 11.62
N ALA A 123 -46.04 36.45 12.65
CA ALA A 123 -44.76 36.86 13.21
C ALA A 123 -43.93 35.66 13.73
N SER A 124 -44.58 34.63 14.30
CA SER A 124 -43.90 33.39 14.71
C SER A 124 -43.39 32.56 13.52
N ALA A 125 -44.15 32.50 12.43
CA ALA A 125 -43.77 31.81 11.20
C ALA A 125 -42.61 32.52 10.49
N ASP A 126 -42.66 33.86 10.40
CA ASP A 126 -41.59 34.68 9.85
C ASP A 126 -40.31 34.57 10.69
N THR A 127 -40.42 34.58 12.03
CA THR A 127 -39.29 34.31 12.94
C THR A 127 -38.69 32.93 12.71
N GLY A 128 -39.50 31.90 12.50
CA GLY A 128 -39.06 30.55 12.15
C GLY A 128 -38.28 30.52 10.83
N ARG A 129 -38.82 31.18 9.79
CA ARG A 129 -38.20 31.27 8.46
C ARG A 129 -36.88 32.04 8.49
N VAL A 130 -36.78 33.11 9.28
CA VAL A 130 -35.52 33.87 9.48
C VAL A 130 -34.46 33.00 10.15
N ARG A 131 -34.82 32.20 11.17
CA ARG A 131 -33.90 31.25 11.81
C ARG A 131 -33.39 30.19 10.81
N GLU A 132 -34.30 29.58 10.04
CA GLU A 132 -33.96 28.58 9.02
C GLU A 132 -33.00 29.14 7.96
N LEU A 133 -33.25 30.37 7.48
CA LEU A 133 -32.36 31.04 6.51
C LEU A 133 -31.00 31.40 7.12
N THR A 134 -30.97 31.81 8.39
CA THR A 134 -29.72 32.11 9.11
C THR A 134 -28.86 30.87 9.32
N GLU A 135 -29.48 29.73 9.63
CA GLU A 135 -28.79 28.44 9.78
C GLU A 135 -28.25 27.94 8.42
N LYS A 136 -29.04 28.05 7.34
CA LYS A 136 -28.57 27.75 5.98
C LYS A 136 -27.42 28.65 5.53
N LEU A 137 -27.46 29.95 5.86
CA LEU A 137 -26.37 30.89 5.58
C LEU A 137 -25.10 30.47 6.33
N ARG A 138 -25.19 30.22 7.64
CA ARG A 138 -24.07 29.77 8.48
C ARG A 138 -23.45 28.44 7.98
N ALA A 139 -24.28 27.51 7.51
CA ALA A 139 -23.81 26.26 6.92
C ALA A 139 -23.06 26.48 5.59
N ALA A 140 -23.52 27.42 4.75
CA ALA A 140 -22.83 27.81 3.53
C ALA A 140 -21.50 28.52 3.82
N GLU A 141 -21.46 29.44 4.78
CA GLU A 141 -20.23 30.10 5.25
C GLU A 141 -19.19 29.10 5.78
N LEU A 142 -19.63 28.11 6.57
CA LEU A 142 -18.77 27.03 7.04
C LEU A 142 -18.22 26.17 5.89
N LYS A 143 -19.02 25.92 4.85
CA LYS A 143 -18.56 25.22 3.65
C LYS A 143 -17.54 26.05 2.86
N CYS A 144 -17.77 27.35 2.69
CA CYS A 144 -16.82 28.24 2.03
C CYS A 144 -15.48 28.33 2.77
N THR A 145 -15.49 28.41 4.11
CA THR A 145 -14.24 28.45 4.90
C THR A 145 -13.49 27.12 4.88
N LYS A 146 -14.17 25.96 4.85
CA LYS A 146 -13.55 24.65 4.59
C LYS A 146 -12.87 24.59 3.23
N MET A 147 -13.60 24.94 2.15
CA MET A 147 -13.05 24.97 0.79
C MET A 147 -11.87 25.95 0.63
N GLN A 148 -11.89 27.09 1.32
CA GLN A 148 -10.74 28.01 1.37
C GLN A 148 -9.53 27.40 2.08
N LYS A 149 -9.75 26.61 3.14
CA LYS A 149 -8.66 25.91 3.83
C LYS A 149 -8.10 24.80 2.94
N GLU A 150 -8.95 23.95 2.36
CA GLU A 150 -8.56 22.91 1.40
C GLU A 150 -7.74 23.49 0.24
N LEU A 151 -8.16 24.61 -0.36
CA LEU A 151 -7.41 25.29 -1.41
C LEU A 151 -6.02 25.76 -0.94
N LYS A 152 -5.90 26.25 0.29
CA LYS A 152 -4.62 26.67 0.85
C LYS A 152 -3.70 25.50 1.16
N ASP A 153 -4.25 24.44 1.77
CA ASP A 153 -3.50 23.22 2.09
C ASP A 153 -2.95 22.59 0.79
N MET A 154 -3.77 22.52 -0.28
CA MET A 154 -3.33 22.10 -1.63
C MET A 154 -2.29 23.05 -2.27
N GLU A 155 -2.37 24.36 -2.04
CA GLU A 155 -1.38 25.33 -2.56
C GLU A 155 -0.02 25.17 -1.87
N ASP A 156 -0.03 24.91 -0.55
CA ASP A 156 1.19 24.67 0.23
C ASP A 156 1.79 23.29 -0.10
N GLU A 157 0.97 22.25 -0.30
CA GLU A 157 1.41 20.97 -0.89
C GLU A 157 2.08 21.18 -2.25
N PHE A 158 1.49 21.94 -3.16
CA PHE A 158 2.06 22.23 -4.48
C PHE A 158 3.44 22.93 -4.38
N LYS A 159 3.62 23.84 -3.40
CA LYS A 159 4.94 24.43 -3.09
C LYS A 159 5.93 23.38 -2.61
N THR A 160 5.52 22.42 -1.78
CA THR A 160 6.43 21.34 -1.33
C THR A 160 6.84 20.41 -2.48
N VAL A 161 5.90 20.01 -3.35
CA VAL A 161 6.18 19.19 -4.54
C VAL A 161 7.16 19.90 -5.47
N LYS A 162 6.95 21.20 -5.74
CA LYS A 162 7.88 22.00 -6.56
C LYS A 162 9.29 22.10 -5.94
N ASN A 163 9.38 22.21 -4.62
CA ASN A 163 10.67 22.18 -3.91
C ASN A 163 11.33 20.78 -3.94
N GLN A 164 10.54 19.70 -3.97
CA GLN A 164 11.05 18.34 -4.15
C GLN A 164 11.53 18.12 -5.60
N GLU A 165 10.80 18.60 -6.60
CA GLU A 165 11.18 18.53 -8.02
C GLU A 165 12.56 19.17 -8.27
N VAL A 166 12.83 20.34 -7.67
CA VAL A 166 14.15 20.99 -7.73
C VAL A 166 15.25 20.11 -7.09
N LYS A 167 14.97 19.45 -5.96
CA LYS A 167 15.92 18.53 -5.31
C LYS A 167 16.15 17.27 -6.13
N VAL A 168 15.11 16.68 -6.70
CA VAL A 168 15.22 15.52 -7.60
C VAL A 168 16.10 15.88 -8.79
N ARG A 169 15.84 17.00 -9.46
CA ARG A 169 16.66 17.48 -10.59
C ARG A 169 18.13 17.74 -10.22
N GLN A 170 18.40 18.22 -9.01
CA GLN A 170 19.77 18.35 -8.49
C GLN A 170 20.43 16.98 -8.23
N LEU A 171 19.70 16.00 -7.69
CA LEU A 171 20.21 14.65 -7.45
C LEU A 171 20.44 13.89 -8.77
N GLU A 172 19.54 14.03 -9.74
CA GLU A 172 19.70 13.51 -11.11
C GLU A 172 20.93 14.11 -11.80
N GLY A 173 21.14 15.43 -11.68
CA GLY A 173 22.35 16.09 -12.19
C GLY A 173 23.63 15.54 -11.57
N ARG A 174 23.67 15.40 -10.24
CA ARG A 174 24.84 14.83 -9.53
C ARG A 174 25.05 13.34 -9.83
N LEU A 175 23.97 12.58 -10.05
CA LEU A 175 24.07 11.19 -10.48
C LEU A 175 24.64 11.11 -11.89
N ALA A 176 24.19 11.97 -12.81
CA ALA A 176 24.74 12.06 -14.16
C ALA A 176 26.24 12.41 -14.13
N GLU A 177 26.65 13.45 -13.39
CA GLU A 177 28.06 13.84 -13.20
C GLU A 177 28.93 12.70 -12.67
N VAL A 178 28.48 11.98 -11.64
CA VAL A 178 29.19 10.83 -11.07
C VAL A 178 29.25 9.67 -12.07
N THR A 179 28.19 9.45 -12.84
CA THR A 179 28.15 8.40 -13.86
C THR A 179 29.13 8.72 -15.00
N THR A 180 29.13 9.95 -15.52
CA THR A 180 30.07 10.39 -16.57
C THR A 180 31.52 10.36 -16.08
N TYR A 181 31.77 10.77 -14.84
CA TYR A 181 33.11 10.69 -14.24
C TYR A 181 33.61 9.24 -14.16
N HIS A 182 32.75 8.31 -13.73
CA HIS A 182 33.12 6.89 -13.67
C HIS A 182 33.25 6.24 -15.05
N THR A 183 32.42 6.58 -16.04
CA THR A 183 32.60 6.07 -17.40
C THR A 183 33.89 6.59 -18.03
N GLU A 184 34.20 7.89 -17.89
CA GLU A 184 35.47 8.45 -18.36
C GLU A 184 36.69 7.80 -17.68
N LEU A 185 36.61 7.50 -16.39
CA LEU A 185 37.69 6.82 -15.66
C LEU A 185 37.87 5.39 -16.18
N LEU A 186 36.77 4.66 -16.36
CA LEU A 186 36.78 3.29 -16.88
C LEU A 186 37.30 3.24 -18.33
N GLU A 187 36.90 4.20 -19.17
CA GLU A 187 37.43 4.35 -20.53
C GLU A 187 38.94 4.62 -20.53
N LYS A 188 39.44 5.48 -19.62
CA LYS A 188 40.89 5.72 -19.46
C LYS A 188 41.64 4.47 -19.00
N GLU A 189 41.10 3.71 -18.04
CA GLU A 189 41.70 2.45 -17.58
C GLU A 189 41.71 1.37 -18.68
N ILE A 190 40.60 1.20 -19.42
CA ILE A 190 40.53 0.30 -20.58
C ILE A 190 41.54 0.73 -21.63
N HIS A 191 41.61 2.01 -21.99
CA HIS A 191 42.52 2.51 -23.02
C HIS A 191 43.99 2.32 -22.64
N GLN A 192 44.38 2.59 -21.39
CA GLN A 192 45.74 2.32 -20.89
C GLN A 192 46.08 0.83 -20.94
N ARG A 193 45.13 -0.04 -20.57
CA ARG A 193 45.32 -1.48 -20.58
C ARG A 193 45.45 -2.01 -22.02
N ASP A 194 44.64 -1.51 -22.94
CA ASP A 194 44.67 -1.89 -24.35
C ASP A 194 45.94 -1.37 -25.05
N GLU A 195 46.42 -0.16 -24.70
CA GLU A 195 47.72 0.36 -25.15
C GLU A 195 48.89 -0.49 -24.63
N HIS A 196 48.83 -0.93 -23.37
CA HIS A 196 49.83 -1.83 -22.78
C HIS A 196 49.83 -3.20 -23.49
N TRP A 197 48.66 -3.79 -23.75
CA TRP A 197 48.55 -5.04 -24.50
C TRP A 197 49.00 -4.90 -25.95
N ALA A 198 48.70 -3.78 -26.62
CA ALA A 198 49.19 -3.51 -27.96
C ALA A 198 50.72 -3.48 -28.00
N LYS A 199 51.37 -2.79 -27.06
CA LYS A 199 52.84 -2.76 -26.92
C LYS A 199 53.44 -4.14 -26.62
N ALA A 200 52.80 -4.93 -25.75
CA ALA A 200 53.25 -6.29 -25.45
C ALA A 200 53.12 -7.22 -26.68
N ILE A 201 52.06 -7.09 -27.47
CA ILE A 201 51.89 -7.82 -28.74
C ILE A 201 52.92 -7.39 -29.78
N GLU A 202 53.22 -6.08 -29.89
CA GLU A 202 54.26 -5.54 -30.76
C GLU A 202 55.64 -6.12 -30.40
N GLN A 203 55.97 -6.17 -29.11
CA GLN A 203 57.21 -6.75 -28.59
C GLN A 203 57.31 -8.25 -28.90
N LEU A 204 56.28 -9.04 -28.58
CA LEU A 204 56.25 -10.48 -28.86
C LEU A 204 56.35 -10.78 -30.36
N LYS A 205 55.75 -9.95 -31.23
CA LYS A 205 55.95 -10.04 -32.69
C LYS A 205 57.38 -9.73 -33.08
N GLY A 206 57.99 -8.67 -32.56
CA GLY A 206 59.38 -8.32 -32.84
C GLY A 206 60.37 -9.40 -32.38
N GLU A 207 60.13 -10.02 -31.22
CA GLU A 207 60.89 -11.18 -30.74
C GLU A 207 60.71 -12.39 -31.67
N GLN A 208 59.48 -12.69 -32.09
CA GLN A 208 59.18 -13.78 -33.01
C GLN A 208 59.81 -13.56 -34.40
N GLU A 209 59.74 -12.34 -34.93
CA GLU A 209 60.38 -11.96 -36.20
C GLU A 209 61.91 -12.05 -36.10
N GLY A 210 62.49 -11.60 -34.98
CA GLY A 210 63.92 -11.74 -34.67
C GLY A 210 64.37 -13.20 -34.63
N GLU A 211 63.63 -14.07 -33.94
CA GLU A 211 63.90 -15.52 -33.91
C GLU A 211 63.73 -16.17 -35.30
N VAL A 212 62.72 -15.79 -36.08
CA VAL A 212 62.56 -16.27 -37.47
C VAL A 212 63.74 -15.85 -38.35
N VAL A 213 64.24 -14.61 -38.21
CA VAL A 213 65.45 -14.15 -38.92
C VAL A 213 66.69 -14.92 -38.46
N ARG A 214 66.86 -15.15 -37.15
CA ARG A 214 67.96 -15.93 -36.58
C ARG A 214 67.97 -17.36 -37.11
N LEU A 215 66.82 -18.03 -37.10
CA LEU A 215 66.66 -19.39 -37.62
C LEU A 215 66.91 -19.45 -39.14
N ARG A 216 66.41 -18.48 -39.91
CA ARG A 216 66.71 -18.37 -41.36
C ARG A 216 68.21 -18.20 -41.62
N SER A 217 68.91 -17.41 -40.81
CA SER A 217 70.36 -17.25 -40.92
C SER A 217 71.10 -18.55 -40.61
N GLN A 218 70.68 -19.29 -39.58
CA GLN A 218 71.27 -20.60 -39.26
C GLN A 218 71.02 -21.63 -40.37
N ILE A 219 69.81 -21.65 -40.96
CA ILE A 219 69.51 -22.52 -42.12
C ILE A 219 70.42 -22.16 -43.30
N ALA A 220 70.54 -20.87 -43.65
CA ALA A 220 71.40 -20.44 -44.76
C ALA A 220 72.90 -20.75 -44.52
N GLU A 221 73.35 -20.74 -43.27
CA GLU A 221 74.71 -21.15 -42.90
C GLU A 221 74.92 -22.67 -43.00
N GLN A 222 73.93 -23.47 -42.55
CA GLN A 222 73.92 -24.93 -42.73
C GLN A 222 73.85 -25.32 -44.22
N GLU A 223 73.06 -24.61 -45.03
CA GLU A 223 73.00 -24.81 -46.49
C GLU A 223 74.35 -24.51 -47.15
N ARG A 224 75.02 -23.40 -46.77
CA ARG A 224 76.38 -23.09 -47.26
C ARG A 224 77.38 -24.17 -46.88
N MET A 225 77.38 -24.60 -45.61
CA MET A 225 78.24 -25.68 -45.13
C MET A 225 77.98 -26.98 -45.90
N LYS A 226 76.70 -27.31 -46.14
CA LYS A 226 76.30 -28.47 -46.93
C LYS A 226 76.83 -28.37 -48.37
N THR A 227 76.66 -27.23 -49.06
CA THR A 227 77.17 -27.05 -50.42
C THR A 227 78.70 -27.09 -50.50
N TYR A 228 79.40 -26.66 -49.45
CA TYR A 228 80.85 -26.80 -49.35
C TYR A 228 81.26 -28.29 -49.24
N MET A 229 80.60 -29.04 -48.35
CA MET A 229 80.83 -30.49 -48.20
C MET A 229 80.48 -31.26 -49.49
N GLU A 230 79.39 -30.91 -50.18
CA GLU A 230 79.03 -31.50 -51.48
C GLU A 230 80.12 -31.22 -52.53
N SER A 231 80.67 -30.00 -52.57
CA SER A 231 81.79 -29.65 -53.47
C SER A 231 83.09 -30.40 -53.14
N GLU A 232 83.43 -30.62 -51.86
CA GLU A 232 84.59 -31.44 -51.48
C GLU A 232 84.39 -32.91 -51.84
N VAL A 233 83.17 -33.45 -51.70
CA VAL A 233 82.84 -34.81 -52.16
C VAL A 233 82.97 -34.93 -53.67
N GLU A 234 82.42 -33.98 -54.45
CA GLU A 234 82.59 -33.94 -55.91
C GLU A 234 84.07 -33.81 -56.33
N GLU A 235 84.91 -33.13 -55.54
CA GLU A 235 86.34 -33.07 -55.80
C GLU A 235 87.06 -34.38 -55.45
N ALA A 236 86.74 -34.99 -54.32
CA ALA A 236 87.27 -36.30 -53.92
C ALA A 236 86.86 -37.40 -54.93
N GLU A 237 85.64 -37.38 -55.44
CA GLU A 237 85.16 -38.29 -56.50
C GLU A 237 85.91 -38.07 -57.82
N ARG A 238 86.15 -36.80 -58.22
CA ARG A 238 86.99 -36.48 -59.39
C ARG A 238 88.44 -36.94 -59.22
N GLN A 239 89.02 -36.76 -58.04
CA GLN A 239 90.37 -37.24 -57.72
C GLN A 239 90.44 -38.78 -57.73
N LEU A 240 89.43 -39.46 -57.18
CA LEU A 240 89.31 -40.92 -57.24
C LEU A 240 89.20 -41.42 -58.69
N LEU A 241 88.40 -40.75 -59.53
CA LEU A 241 88.25 -41.10 -60.94
C LEU A 241 89.57 -40.91 -61.71
N GLN A 242 90.29 -39.81 -61.49
CA GLN A 242 91.61 -39.60 -62.08
C GLN A 242 92.64 -40.63 -61.59
N ALA A 243 92.61 -41.00 -60.31
CA ALA A 243 93.47 -42.04 -59.76
C ALA A 243 93.17 -43.42 -60.37
N LYS A 244 91.89 -43.75 -60.60
CA LYS A 244 91.47 -44.96 -61.33
C LYS A 244 91.95 -44.93 -62.78
N GLN A 245 91.74 -43.83 -63.50
CA GLN A 245 92.21 -43.66 -64.89
C GLN A 245 93.73 -43.82 -65.00
N ARG A 246 94.50 -43.18 -64.11
CA ARG A 246 95.96 -43.37 -64.05
C ARG A 246 96.35 -44.81 -63.73
N HIS A 247 95.60 -45.49 -62.86
CA HIS A 247 95.86 -46.91 -62.57
C HIS A 247 95.53 -47.82 -63.76
N GLU A 248 94.48 -47.51 -64.52
CA GLU A 248 94.14 -48.18 -65.78
C GLU A 248 95.18 -47.90 -66.88
N GLU A 249 95.68 -46.67 -67.00
CA GLU A 249 96.80 -46.30 -67.88
C GLU A 249 98.09 -47.02 -67.46
N ASP A 250 98.43 -47.04 -66.17
CA ASP A 250 99.57 -47.80 -65.64
C ASP A 250 99.42 -49.30 -65.88
N LEU A 251 98.22 -49.86 -65.75
CA LEU A 251 97.92 -51.26 -66.09
C LEU A 251 98.05 -51.52 -67.59
N MET A 252 97.60 -50.61 -68.46
CA MET A 252 97.79 -50.72 -69.92
C MET A 252 99.27 -50.58 -70.29
N ASN A 253 100.00 -49.66 -69.68
CA ASN A 253 101.43 -49.49 -69.86
C ASN A 253 102.16 -50.76 -69.40
N LYS A 254 101.85 -51.30 -68.22
CA LYS A 254 102.40 -52.56 -67.72
C LYS A 254 101.99 -53.76 -68.56
N GLN A 255 100.80 -53.77 -69.15
CA GLN A 255 100.40 -54.80 -70.11
C GLN A 255 101.22 -54.68 -71.39
N SER A 256 101.47 -53.47 -71.91
CA SER A 256 102.33 -53.27 -73.09
C SER A 256 103.82 -53.56 -72.81
N GLU A 257 104.29 -53.28 -71.59
CA GLU A 257 105.60 -53.72 -71.10
C GLU A 257 105.64 -55.24 -71.00
N LEU A 258 104.57 -55.90 -70.54
CA LEU A 258 104.48 -57.36 -70.52
C LEU A 258 104.38 -57.96 -71.92
N ASP A 259 103.71 -57.31 -72.87
CA ASP A 259 103.58 -57.79 -74.26
C ASP A 259 104.90 -57.59 -75.03
N THR A 260 105.61 -56.48 -74.79
CA THR A 260 106.96 -56.25 -75.33
C THR A 260 108.01 -57.14 -74.67
N VAL A 261 107.96 -57.32 -73.35
CA VAL A 261 108.78 -58.31 -72.63
C VAL A 261 108.39 -59.73 -73.05
N ALA A 262 107.14 -60.03 -73.40
CA ALA A 262 106.74 -61.34 -73.91
C ALA A 262 107.25 -61.56 -75.34
N ALA A 263 107.25 -60.55 -76.21
CA ALA A 263 107.90 -60.61 -77.52
C ALA A 263 109.42 -60.75 -77.40
N GLU A 264 110.05 -60.04 -76.44
CA GLU A 264 111.44 -60.25 -76.07
C GLU A 264 111.67 -61.62 -75.41
N LEU A 265 110.69 -62.19 -74.69
CA LEU A 265 110.74 -63.52 -74.08
C LEU A 265 110.54 -64.62 -75.12
N GLU A 266 109.74 -64.42 -76.16
CA GLU A 266 109.64 -65.32 -77.32
C GLU A 266 110.98 -65.32 -78.08
N ARG A 267 111.53 -64.13 -78.35
CA ARG A 267 112.86 -63.97 -78.94
C ARG A 267 113.96 -64.55 -78.03
N LYS A 268 113.84 -64.40 -76.71
CA LYS A 268 114.74 -64.98 -75.72
C LYS A 268 114.46 -66.44 -75.41
N THR A 269 113.33 -67.02 -75.78
CA THR A 269 113.08 -68.47 -75.72
C THR A 269 113.59 -69.17 -76.96
N GLN A 270 113.57 -68.50 -78.12
CA GLN A 270 114.45 -68.86 -79.24
C GLN A 270 115.93 -68.82 -78.82
N ASP A 271 116.40 -67.79 -78.09
CA ASP A 271 117.76 -67.79 -77.55
C ASP A 271 117.97 -68.82 -76.41
N LEU A 272 116.99 -69.10 -75.54
CA LEU A 272 117.09 -69.99 -74.37
C LEU A 272 116.90 -71.48 -74.69
N GLU A 273 116.54 -71.86 -75.92
CA GLU A 273 116.87 -73.21 -76.41
C GLU A 273 118.38 -73.36 -76.60
N THR A 274 119.09 -72.30 -77.00
CA THR A 274 120.56 -72.30 -77.15
C THR A 274 121.32 -71.95 -75.86
N LEU A 275 120.66 -71.29 -74.89
CA LEU A 275 121.22 -70.91 -73.59
C LEU A 275 120.60 -71.64 -72.37
N LYS A 276 120.13 -72.87 -72.57
CA LYS A 276 119.94 -73.85 -71.47
C LYS A 276 121.23 -74.59 -71.06
N ALA A 277 122.38 -73.97 -71.35
CA ALA A 277 123.64 -74.24 -70.67
C ALA A 277 123.93 -73.07 -69.71
N GLN A 278 124.25 -73.39 -68.45
CA GLN A 278 124.60 -72.46 -67.35
C GLN A 278 123.43 -71.78 -66.59
N GLN A 279 122.76 -72.61 -65.79
CA GLN A 279 122.68 -72.45 -64.32
C GLN A 279 122.13 -71.14 -63.73
N SER A 280 120.91 -71.21 -63.17
CA SER A 280 120.32 -70.15 -62.33
C SER A 280 120.69 -70.33 -60.85
N GLN A 281 121.05 -69.24 -60.18
CA GLN A 281 121.17 -69.15 -58.72
C GLN A 281 120.83 -67.71 -58.26
N GLN A 282 119.54 -67.35 -58.21
CA GLN A 282 119.11 -66.05 -57.68
C GLN A 282 117.67 -66.02 -57.13
N ASP A 283 117.45 -66.61 -55.95
CA ASP A 283 116.14 -66.60 -55.25
C ASP A 283 116.08 -65.71 -53.99
N GLN A 284 117.10 -64.89 -53.72
CA GLN A 284 117.18 -64.12 -52.46
C GLN A 284 116.58 -62.70 -52.51
N SER A 285 116.55 -62.01 -53.67
CA SER A 285 116.10 -60.61 -53.74
C SER A 285 114.57 -60.41 -53.73
N LYS A 286 113.78 -61.44 -54.07
CA LYS A 286 112.31 -61.34 -54.12
C LYS A 286 111.67 -61.35 -52.73
N VAL A 287 112.31 -62.00 -51.75
CA VAL A 287 111.77 -62.16 -50.39
C VAL A 287 111.75 -60.83 -49.62
N GLU A 288 112.82 -60.03 -49.72
CA GLU A 288 112.93 -58.76 -48.98
C GLU A 288 111.96 -57.67 -49.49
N SER A 289 111.65 -57.69 -50.79
CA SER A 289 110.66 -56.79 -51.42
C SER A 289 109.23 -57.11 -50.96
N VAL A 290 108.85 -58.38 -50.97
CA VAL A 290 107.54 -58.84 -50.48
C VAL A 290 107.38 -58.54 -48.99
N MET A 291 108.45 -58.68 -48.20
CA MET A 291 108.43 -58.39 -46.76
C MET A 291 108.22 -56.88 -46.45
N HIS A 292 108.80 -55.97 -47.24
CA HIS A 292 108.52 -54.53 -47.12
C HIS A 292 107.08 -54.17 -47.52
N SER A 293 106.57 -54.75 -48.61
CA SER A 293 105.17 -54.57 -49.04
C SER A 293 104.17 -55.05 -47.97
N LEU A 294 104.43 -56.22 -47.39
CA LEU A 294 103.60 -56.80 -46.33
C LEU A 294 103.58 -55.94 -45.06
N ASN A 295 104.74 -55.43 -44.63
CA ASN A 295 104.82 -54.53 -43.48
C ASN A 295 104.06 -53.21 -43.72
N ALA A 296 104.17 -52.64 -44.92
CA ALA A 296 103.42 -51.42 -45.29
C ALA A 296 101.90 -51.65 -45.27
N ALA A 297 101.42 -52.78 -45.79
CA ALA A 297 100.01 -53.16 -45.73
C ALA A 297 99.52 -53.35 -44.28
N GLN A 298 100.32 -54.00 -43.42
CA GLN A 298 100.00 -54.19 -42.00
C GLN A 298 99.92 -52.86 -41.23
N HIS A 299 100.79 -51.89 -41.52
CA HIS A 299 100.68 -50.56 -40.94
C HIS A 299 99.41 -49.83 -41.41
N ARG A 300 99.04 -49.96 -42.69
CA ARG A 300 97.81 -49.35 -43.24
C ARG A 300 96.54 -49.93 -42.62
N ILE A 301 96.52 -51.25 -42.38
CA ILE A 301 95.42 -51.92 -41.67
C ILE A 301 95.27 -51.36 -40.24
N LYS A 302 96.36 -51.28 -39.47
CA LYS A 302 96.33 -50.74 -38.10
C LYS A 302 95.86 -49.28 -38.03
N THR A 303 96.23 -48.43 -38.99
CA THR A 303 95.70 -47.05 -39.04
C THR A 303 94.20 -47.04 -39.33
N LEU A 304 93.73 -47.86 -40.27
CA LEU A 304 92.30 -47.95 -40.59
C LEU A 304 91.49 -48.54 -39.42
N GLU A 305 92.02 -49.50 -38.67
CA GLU A 305 91.40 -50.03 -37.45
C GLU A 305 91.22 -48.93 -36.39
N ALA A 306 92.25 -48.09 -36.18
CA ALA A 306 92.17 -46.96 -35.24
C ALA A 306 91.16 -45.88 -35.69
N ASP A 307 91.11 -45.55 -36.97
CA ASP A 307 90.13 -44.59 -37.53
C ASP A 307 88.70 -45.14 -37.44
N LEU A 308 88.51 -46.44 -37.61
CA LEU A 308 87.22 -47.13 -37.52
C LEU A 308 86.74 -47.19 -36.05
N ASP A 309 87.63 -47.37 -35.08
CA ASP A 309 87.28 -47.29 -33.66
C ASP A 309 87.04 -45.84 -33.18
N ASN A 310 87.75 -44.84 -33.70
CA ASN A 310 87.45 -43.43 -33.44
C ASN A 310 86.07 -43.03 -33.99
N THR A 311 85.76 -43.36 -35.24
CA THR A 311 84.43 -43.07 -35.83
C THR A 311 83.29 -43.83 -35.14
N ARG A 312 83.53 -45.06 -34.65
CA ARG A 312 82.59 -45.76 -33.75
C ARG A 312 82.37 -44.99 -32.44
N ALA A 313 83.43 -44.51 -31.79
CA ALA A 313 83.32 -43.75 -30.54
C ALA A 313 82.56 -42.43 -30.74
N GLU A 314 82.77 -41.74 -31.86
CA GLU A 314 82.01 -40.54 -32.25
C GLU A 314 80.54 -40.85 -32.55
N LEU A 315 80.25 -41.98 -33.22
CA LEU A 315 78.89 -42.48 -33.42
C LEU A 315 78.19 -42.79 -32.09
N TYR A 316 78.84 -43.46 -31.14
CA TYR A 316 78.26 -43.69 -29.81
C TYR A 316 78.03 -42.37 -29.04
N SER A 317 78.99 -41.44 -29.09
CA SER A 317 78.89 -40.10 -28.49
C SER A 317 77.73 -39.27 -29.06
N THR A 318 77.55 -39.29 -30.37
CA THR A 318 76.46 -38.57 -31.06
C THR A 318 75.11 -39.26 -30.85
N HIS A 319 75.05 -40.60 -30.90
CA HIS A 319 73.82 -41.35 -30.62
C HIS A 319 73.35 -41.17 -29.17
N GLU A 320 74.26 -41.16 -28.19
CA GLU A 320 73.91 -40.93 -26.78
C GLU A 320 73.42 -39.49 -26.56
N LYS A 321 74.06 -38.48 -27.17
CA LYS A 321 73.57 -37.10 -27.16
C LYS A 321 72.20 -36.95 -27.84
N SER A 322 71.96 -37.67 -28.93
CA SER A 322 70.66 -37.69 -29.60
C SER A 322 69.58 -38.33 -28.73
N ARG A 323 69.91 -39.45 -28.08
CA ARG A 323 69.03 -40.17 -27.16
C ARG A 323 68.68 -39.37 -25.92
N GLN A 324 69.64 -38.61 -25.37
CA GLN A 324 69.40 -37.70 -24.25
C GLN A 324 68.47 -36.55 -24.65
N ARG A 325 68.70 -35.92 -25.82
CA ARG A 325 67.77 -34.90 -26.36
C ARG A 325 66.37 -35.45 -26.62
N GLU A 326 66.27 -36.68 -27.14
CA GLU A 326 64.98 -37.35 -27.35
C GLU A 326 64.26 -37.60 -26.02
N ALA A 327 64.98 -38.07 -24.98
CA ALA A 327 64.43 -38.23 -23.64
C ALA A 327 63.99 -36.90 -23.00
N ASP A 328 64.76 -35.82 -23.18
CA ASP A 328 64.42 -34.48 -22.70
C ASP A 328 63.20 -33.92 -23.44
N LEU A 329 63.09 -34.12 -24.75
CA LEU A 329 61.92 -33.73 -25.56
C LEU A 329 60.68 -34.54 -25.18
N LEU A 330 60.80 -35.85 -24.95
CA LEU A 330 59.71 -36.68 -24.45
C LEU A 330 59.25 -36.22 -23.06
N ARG A 331 60.18 -35.83 -22.19
CA ARG A 331 59.86 -35.27 -20.87
C ARG A 331 59.17 -33.91 -20.97
N GLN A 332 59.62 -33.03 -21.86
CA GLN A 332 58.94 -31.76 -22.14
C GLN A 332 57.53 -31.98 -22.72
N LEU A 333 57.35 -32.97 -23.59
CA LEU A 333 56.03 -33.36 -24.10
C LEU A 333 55.13 -33.94 -22.99
N GLU A 334 55.66 -34.76 -22.09
CA GLU A 334 54.95 -35.27 -20.91
C GLU A 334 54.50 -34.10 -20.01
N ASP A 335 55.41 -33.19 -19.66
CA ASP A 335 55.14 -32.00 -18.83
C ASP A 335 54.10 -31.06 -19.50
N ILE A 336 54.25 -30.76 -20.79
CA ILE A 336 53.28 -29.96 -21.57
C ILE A 336 51.93 -30.69 -21.62
N SER A 337 51.89 -32.01 -21.87
CA SER A 337 50.65 -32.79 -21.87
C SER A 337 49.98 -32.79 -20.50
N GLY A 338 50.76 -32.76 -19.41
CA GLY A 338 50.28 -32.63 -18.04
C GLY A 338 49.70 -31.26 -17.74
N VAL A 339 50.30 -30.18 -18.27
CA VAL A 339 49.74 -28.82 -18.19
C VAL A 339 48.47 -28.70 -19.03
N VAL A 340 48.45 -29.23 -20.24
CA VAL A 340 47.24 -29.26 -21.10
C VAL A 340 46.13 -30.04 -20.41
N ARG A 341 46.41 -31.24 -19.89
CA ARG A 341 45.42 -32.05 -19.15
C ARG A 341 44.86 -31.32 -17.93
N LYS A 342 45.71 -30.64 -17.14
CA LYS A 342 45.26 -29.79 -16.03
C LYS A 342 44.41 -28.61 -16.51
N ARG A 343 44.77 -27.97 -17.63
CA ARG A 343 43.99 -26.89 -18.24
C ARG A 343 42.65 -27.40 -18.77
N ASP A 344 42.59 -28.60 -19.33
CA ASP A 344 41.35 -29.25 -19.76
C ASP A 344 40.49 -29.65 -18.56
N GLU A 345 41.07 -30.16 -17.48
CA GLU A 345 40.38 -30.41 -16.20
C GLU A 345 39.84 -29.11 -15.58
N GLU A 346 40.64 -28.03 -15.54
CA GLU A 346 40.22 -26.69 -15.11
C GLU A 346 39.12 -26.13 -16.04
N LEU A 347 39.21 -26.29 -17.36
CA LEU A 347 38.19 -25.86 -18.32
C LEU A 347 36.90 -26.67 -18.22
N VAL A 348 36.99 -27.98 -17.95
CA VAL A 348 35.84 -28.84 -17.67
C VAL A 348 35.21 -28.40 -16.35
N GLN A 349 35.98 -28.18 -15.29
CA GLN A 349 35.46 -27.68 -14.01
C GLN A 349 34.78 -26.31 -14.16
N VAL A 350 35.42 -25.34 -14.82
CA VAL A 350 34.83 -24.02 -15.09
C VAL A 350 33.59 -24.12 -15.99
N ARG A 351 33.55 -25.07 -16.93
CA ARG A 351 32.36 -25.33 -17.76
C ARG A 351 31.23 -26.00 -16.96
N ASP A 352 31.57 -26.93 -16.08
CA ASP A 352 30.64 -27.58 -15.14
C ASP A 352 30.11 -26.55 -14.12
N GLU A 353 30.94 -25.62 -13.65
CA GLU A 353 30.52 -24.47 -12.83
C GLU A 353 29.65 -23.49 -13.63
N LEU A 354 29.94 -23.26 -14.91
CA LEU A 354 29.14 -22.40 -15.78
C LEU A 354 27.80 -23.04 -16.18
N GLN A 355 27.72 -24.38 -16.21
CA GLN A 355 26.48 -25.15 -16.38
C GLN A 355 25.70 -25.34 -15.07
N ARG A 356 26.38 -25.46 -13.92
CA ARG A 356 25.77 -25.46 -12.58
C ARG A 356 25.37 -24.08 -12.10
N ARG A 357 25.93 -23.01 -12.68
CA ARG A 357 25.43 -21.65 -12.48
C ARG A 357 23.99 -21.62 -12.97
N PRO A 358 23.00 -21.37 -12.08
CA PRO A 358 21.62 -21.25 -12.50
C PRO A 358 21.53 -20.22 -13.62
N THR A 359 20.81 -20.57 -14.68
CA THR A 359 20.60 -19.71 -15.84
C THR A 359 19.97 -18.38 -15.41
N VAL A 360 20.07 -17.32 -16.23
CA VAL A 360 19.47 -16.02 -15.88
C VAL A 360 17.96 -16.15 -15.63
N GLY A 361 17.29 -17.11 -16.27
CA GLY A 361 15.92 -17.53 -15.97
C GLY A 361 15.76 -18.11 -14.57
N GLU A 362 16.54 -19.12 -14.20
CA GLU A 362 16.51 -19.74 -12.86
C GLU A 362 16.97 -18.78 -11.75
N VAL A 363 17.92 -17.89 -12.00
CA VAL A 363 18.29 -16.81 -11.05
C VAL A 363 17.16 -15.80 -10.92
N SER A 364 16.48 -15.46 -12.01
CA SER A 364 15.28 -14.60 -11.95
C SER A 364 14.15 -15.30 -11.19
N GLU A 365 13.94 -16.60 -11.41
CA GLU A 365 12.92 -17.41 -10.76
C GLU A 365 13.24 -17.68 -9.29
N LEU A 366 14.51 -17.92 -8.93
CA LEU A 366 14.97 -18.02 -7.54
C LEU A 366 14.93 -16.66 -6.83
N ARG A 367 15.26 -15.55 -7.51
CA ARG A 367 15.04 -14.20 -6.98
C ARG A 367 13.56 -13.86 -6.88
N GLN A 368 12.70 -14.40 -7.74
CA GLN A 368 11.25 -14.26 -7.64
C GLN A 368 10.72 -15.08 -6.47
N LYS A 369 11.11 -16.35 -6.33
CA LYS A 369 10.79 -17.19 -5.18
C LYS A 369 11.32 -16.63 -3.86
N LEU A 370 12.53 -16.04 -3.86
CA LEU A 370 13.11 -15.37 -2.71
C LEU A 370 12.33 -14.11 -2.36
N ARG A 371 12.03 -13.22 -3.34
CA ARG A 371 11.15 -12.07 -3.11
C ARG A 371 9.77 -12.50 -2.61
N ASN A 372 9.19 -13.56 -3.16
CA ASN A 372 7.90 -14.08 -2.73
C ASN A 372 7.99 -14.65 -1.30
N ALA A 373 9.08 -15.31 -0.94
CA ALA A 373 9.33 -15.79 0.43
C ALA A 373 9.56 -14.63 1.42
N GLU A 374 10.37 -13.63 1.06
CA GLU A 374 10.58 -12.40 1.83
C GLU A 374 9.24 -11.67 2.05
N VAL A 375 8.41 -11.59 1.01
CA VAL A 375 7.06 -11.00 1.03
C VAL A 375 6.08 -11.80 1.90
N VAL A 376 6.18 -13.13 1.91
CA VAL A 376 5.44 -14.00 2.84
C VAL A 376 5.90 -13.81 4.29
N GLU A 377 7.21 -13.70 4.52
CA GLU A 377 7.80 -13.51 5.86
C GLU A 377 7.51 -12.11 6.44
N HIS A 378 7.48 -11.07 5.60
CA HIS A 378 7.24 -9.69 6.01
C HIS A 378 5.76 -9.26 5.90
N GLY A 379 4.89 -10.09 5.31
CA GLY A 379 3.46 -9.79 5.13
C GLY A 379 3.16 -8.61 4.20
N ASP A 380 4.07 -8.35 3.26
CA ASP A 380 4.03 -7.19 2.35
C ASP A 380 3.23 -7.49 1.08
N ILE A 381 1.94 -7.12 1.11
CA ILE A 381 0.95 -7.43 0.07
C ILE A 381 1.33 -6.85 -1.30
N ASP A 382 2.19 -5.82 -1.37
CA ASP A 382 2.54 -5.13 -2.61
C ASP A 382 3.81 -5.66 -3.29
N GLY A 383 4.61 -6.49 -2.61
CA GLY A 383 5.77 -7.16 -3.21
C GLY A 383 5.46 -8.49 -3.93
N ALA A 384 4.23 -9.01 -3.82
CA ALA A 384 3.85 -10.33 -4.31
C ALA A 384 3.87 -10.42 -5.85
N SER A 385 4.65 -11.36 -6.41
CA SER A 385 4.87 -11.43 -7.87
C SER A 385 3.65 -11.85 -8.70
N THR A 386 2.63 -12.45 -8.07
CA THR A 386 1.42 -12.92 -8.73
C THR A 386 0.15 -12.57 -7.94
N ASP A 387 -0.95 -12.33 -8.67
CA ASP A 387 -2.28 -12.10 -8.07
C ASP A 387 -2.76 -13.23 -7.14
N LEU A 388 -2.26 -14.46 -7.36
CA LEU A 388 -2.58 -15.61 -6.52
C LEU A 388 -1.84 -15.53 -5.19
N GLU A 389 -0.55 -15.21 -5.19
CA GLU A 389 0.24 -14.98 -3.97
C GLU A 389 -0.31 -13.79 -3.18
N ARG A 390 -0.68 -12.70 -3.85
CA ARG A 390 -1.31 -11.53 -3.22
C ARG A 390 -2.60 -11.90 -2.49
N ARG A 391 -3.48 -12.69 -3.12
CA ARG A 391 -4.72 -13.19 -2.50
C ARG A 391 -4.48 -14.22 -1.41
N LEU A 392 -3.45 -15.06 -1.52
CA LEU A 392 -3.09 -16.02 -0.48
C LEU A 392 -2.53 -15.31 0.75
N LEU A 393 -1.72 -14.27 0.58
CA LEU A 393 -1.21 -13.44 1.67
C LEU A 393 -2.29 -12.58 2.33
N GLU A 394 -3.20 -12.01 1.53
CA GLU A 394 -4.35 -11.31 2.07
C GLU A 394 -5.28 -12.27 2.85
N LYS A 395 -5.44 -13.51 2.38
CA LYS A 395 -6.17 -14.55 3.13
C LYS A 395 -5.42 -15.04 4.36
N GLN A 396 -4.10 -15.18 4.32
CA GLN A 396 -3.29 -15.55 5.48
C GLN A 396 -3.37 -14.45 6.56
N LYS A 397 -3.15 -13.19 6.18
CA LYS A 397 -3.28 -12.02 7.06
C LYS A 397 -4.71 -11.85 7.59
N GLN A 398 -5.73 -12.17 6.79
CA GLN A 398 -7.12 -12.22 7.25
C GLN A 398 -7.35 -13.35 8.28
N LEU A 399 -6.79 -14.53 8.07
CA LEU A 399 -6.89 -15.67 9.01
C LEU A 399 -6.10 -15.42 10.30
N GLU A 400 -4.94 -14.81 10.23
CA GLU A 400 -4.14 -14.36 11.39
C GLU A 400 -4.89 -13.27 12.18
N GLY A 401 -5.49 -12.30 11.49
CA GLY A 401 -6.37 -11.29 12.09
C GLY A 401 -7.61 -11.92 12.75
N GLN A 402 -8.25 -12.90 12.10
CA GLN A 402 -9.34 -13.66 12.68
C GLN A 402 -8.90 -14.44 13.92
N LEU A 403 -7.77 -15.17 13.88
CA LEU A 403 -7.19 -15.87 15.03
C LEU A 403 -6.88 -14.93 16.19
N SER A 404 -6.33 -13.76 15.92
CA SER A 404 -6.10 -12.72 16.93
C SER A 404 -7.42 -12.23 17.53
N SER A 405 -8.42 -11.93 16.69
CA SER A 405 -9.76 -11.51 17.15
C SER A 405 -10.48 -12.59 17.96
N PHE A 406 -10.32 -13.88 17.61
CA PHE A 406 -10.86 -14.99 18.38
C PHE A 406 -10.12 -15.14 19.71
N ARG A 407 -8.79 -14.99 19.74
CA ARG A 407 -8.01 -15.01 21.00
C ARG A 407 -8.44 -13.88 21.94
N VAL A 408 -8.64 -12.66 21.44
CA VAL A 408 -9.15 -11.52 22.23
C VAL A 408 -10.59 -11.77 22.69
N LYS A 409 -11.47 -12.31 21.82
CA LYS A 409 -12.84 -12.67 22.21
C LYS A 409 -12.86 -13.74 23.30
N CYS A 410 -12.07 -14.81 23.17
CA CYS A 410 -11.92 -15.83 24.21
C CYS A 410 -11.46 -15.21 25.53
N HIS A 411 -10.46 -14.33 25.51
CA HIS A 411 -9.99 -13.65 26.73
C HIS A 411 -11.08 -12.77 27.35
N SER A 412 -11.81 -11.98 26.54
CA SER A 412 -12.93 -11.17 27.06
C SER A 412 -14.08 -12.03 27.61
N GLN A 413 -14.32 -13.21 27.05
CA GLN A 413 -15.28 -14.17 27.58
C GLN A 413 -14.79 -14.78 28.90
N GLU A 414 -13.51 -15.13 28.97
CA GLU A 414 -12.82 -15.63 30.18
C GLU A 414 -12.86 -14.57 31.31
N ASP A 415 -12.62 -13.29 30.99
CA ASP A 415 -12.80 -12.15 31.90
C ASP A 415 -14.25 -12.05 32.38
N THR A 416 -15.26 -12.10 31.50
CA THR A 416 -16.67 -12.04 31.91
C THR A 416 -17.09 -13.24 32.77
N ILE A 417 -16.56 -14.44 32.48
CA ILE A 417 -16.77 -15.65 33.29
C ILE A 417 -16.13 -15.47 34.67
N SER A 418 -14.93 -14.89 34.75
CA SER A 418 -14.27 -14.58 36.02
C SER A 418 -15.07 -13.57 36.85
N HIS A 419 -15.59 -12.51 36.23
CA HIS A 419 -16.43 -11.50 36.88
C HIS A 419 -17.74 -12.10 37.40
N LEU A 420 -18.47 -12.85 36.57
CA LEU A 420 -19.72 -13.51 36.97
C LEU A 420 -19.48 -14.55 38.07
N THR A 421 -18.33 -15.24 38.06
CA THR A 421 -17.93 -16.17 39.13
C THR A 421 -17.65 -15.41 40.45
N GLN A 422 -16.97 -14.27 40.39
CA GLN A 422 -16.72 -13.41 41.56
C GLN A 422 -18.02 -12.80 42.10
N GLU A 423 -18.92 -12.36 41.23
CA GLU A 423 -20.22 -11.80 41.61
C GLU A 423 -21.10 -12.88 42.25
N SER A 424 -21.20 -14.07 41.64
CA SER A 424 -21.91 -15.22 42.21
C SER A 424 -21.33 -15.66 43.56
N ARG A 425 -20.00 -15.58 43.75
CA ARG A 425 -19.36 -15.81 45.05
C ARG A 425 -19.75 -14.75 46.07
N SER A 426 -19.79 -13.47 45.69
CA SER A 426 -20.23 -12.39 46.60
C SER A 426 -21.70 -12.49 47.00
N PHE A 427 -22.56 -13.01 46.11
CA PHE A 427 -23.94 -13.35 46.45
C PHE A 427 -24.02 -14.55 47.38
N GLN A 428 -23.19 -15.58 47.19
CA GLN A 428 -23.12 -16.72 48.12
C GLN A 428 -22.66 -16.27 49.51
N GLU A 429 -21.61 -15.45 49.60
CA GLU A 429 -21.13 -14.89 50.88
C GLU A 429 -22.23 -14.09 51.60
N ARG A 430 -23.03 -13.28 50.87
CA ARG A 430 -24.20 -12.59 51.44
C ARG A 430 -25.34 -13.54 51.86
N VAL A 431 -25.53 -14.65 51.16
CA VAL A 431 -26.52 -15.68 51.53
C VAL A 431 -26.07 -16.38 52.81
N ASP A 432 -24.78 -16.69 52.93
CA ASP A 432 -24.20 -17.31 54.12
C ASP A 432 -24.27 -16.35 55.32
N ASP A 433 -23.97 -15.06 55.14
CA ASP A 433 -24.16 -14.00 56.15
C ASP A 433 -25.63 -13.88 56.60
N LEU A 434 -26.57 -13.91 55.67
CA LEU A 434 -28.01 -13.85 55.98
C LEU A 434 -28.47 -15.13 56.71
N GLN A 435 -27.95 -16.32 56.36
CA GLN A 435 -28.22 -17.56 57.08
C GLN A 435 -27.64 -17.53 58.50
N GLN A 436 -26.44 -16.98 58.69
CA GLN A 436 -25.85 -16.75 60.02
C GLN A 436 -26.66 -15.74 60.84
N LEU A 437 -27.15 -14.67 60.21
CA LEU A 437 -28.02 -13.69 60.88
C LEU A 437 -29.37 -14.32 61.27
N VAL A 438 -29.99 -15.12 60.39
CA VAL A 438 -31.24 -15.83 60.70
C VAL A 438 -31.03 -16.81 61.84
N THR A 439 -29.99 -17.65 61.82
CA THR A 439 -29.70 -18.56 62.95
C THR A 439 -29.35 -17.80 64.24
N SER A 440 -28.66 -16.65 64.15
CA SER A 440 -28.44 -15.77 65.31
C SER A 440 -29.76 -15.22 65.87
N LEU A 441 -30.68 -14.77 65.01
CA LEU A 441 -32.01 -14.30 65.42
C LEU A 441 -32.88 -15.44 65.97
N GLU A 442 -32.83 -16.65 65.40
CA GLU A 442 -33.52 -17.83 65.94
C GLU A 442 -32.98 -18.23 67.32
N ASN A 443 -31.65 -18.14 67.52
CA ASN A 443 -31.01 -18.33 68.82
C ASN A 443 -31.41 -17.22 69.83
N GLN A 444 -31.46 -15.96 69.40
CA GLN A 444 -31.93 -14.85 70.25
C GLN A 444 -33.42 -14.95 70.58
N LEU A 445 -34.25 -15.42 69.63
CA LEU A 445 -35.70 -15.52 69.80
C LEU A 445 -36.08 -16.73 70.66
N SER A 446 -35.36 -17.84 70.54
CA SER A 446 -35.46 -18.96 71.49
C SER A 446 -34.94 -18.59 72.89
N GLN A 447 -33.87 -17.79 72.99
CA GLN A 447 -33.41 -17.23 74.28
C GLN A 447 -34.40 -16.23 74.88
N ALA A 448 -35.06 -15.41 74.05
CA ALA A 448 -36.11 -14.49 74.47
C ALA A 448 -37.41 -15.22 74.86
N GLN A 449 -37.78 -16.32 74.18
CA GLN A 449 -38.87 -17.20 74.63
C GLN A 449 -38.54 -17.90 75.94
N ALA A 450 -37.28 -18.29 76.17
CA ALA A 450 -36.84 -18.84 77.46
C ALA A 450 -36.85 -17.80 78.60
N GLN A 451 -36.74 -16.50 78.28
CA GLN A 451 -36.79 -15.40 79.26
C GLN A 451 -38.18 -14.74 79.38
N GLY A 452 -39.05 -14.90 78.38
CA GLY A 452 -40.38 -14.27 78.28
C GLY A 452 -41.52 -15.00 79.00
N ALA A 453 -41.22 -16.02 79.81
CA ALA A 453 -42.20 -16.80 80.57
C ALA A 453 -42.55 -16.18 81.94
N ALA A 454 -42.59 -14.84 82.05
CA ALA A 454 -42.89 -14.13 83.29
C ALA A 454 -43.68 -12.81 83.07
N GLU A 455 -45.01 -12.91 83.27
CA GLU A 455 -45.97 -11.86 83.66
C GLU A 455 -46.34 -10.68 82.69
N PRO A 456 -47.62 -10.24 82.66
CA PRO A 456 -48.12 -9.19 81.76
C PRO A 456 -48.60 -7.90 82.48
N SER A 457 -48.79 -6.77 81.75
CA SER A 457 -49.91 -5.79 81.99
C SER A 457 -49.98 -4.56 81.04
N THR A 458 -51.16 -4.38 80.43
CA THR A 458 -51.98 -3.15 80.23
C THR A 458 -51.44 -1.79 79.71
N ALA A 459 -52.29 -1.16 78.87
CA ALA A 459 -52.46 0.29 78.60
C ALA A 459 -51.41 1.02 77.72
N THR A 460 -51.67 2.16 77.03
CA THR A 460 -52.88 2.79 76.44
C THR A 460 -52.41 3.91 75.46
N LEU A 461 -53.21 4.22 74.42
CA LEU A 461 -53.19 5.37 73.47
C LEU A 461 -52.15 6.52 73.58
N GLY A 462 -51.68 6.95 72.40
CA GLY A 462 -51.03 8.25 72.11
C GLY A 462 -49.51 8.15 71.89
N GLY A 463 -48.85 8.93 71.03
CA GLY A 463 -49.30 9.94 70.07
C GLY A 463 -48.11 10.84 69.64
N ILE A 464 -48.02 11.19 68.35
CA ILE A 464 -47.26 12.34 67.77
C ILE A 464 -45.83 12.61 68.32
N ASN A 465 -44.79 12.39 67.49
CA ASN A 465 -43.99 13.53 66.99
C ASN A 465 -43.06 13.20 65.81
N LEU A 466 -42.97 14.14 64.86
CA LEU A 466 -41.79 14.26 64.01
C LEU A 466 -40.75 15.11 64.75
N ASN A 467 -39.46 14.84 64.58
CA ASN A 467 -38.50 15.94 64.58
C ASN A 467 -37.30 15.68 63.66
N LEU A 468 -37.03 16.64 62.78
CA LEU A 468 -35.76 16.76 62.07
C LEU A 468 -34.72 17.30 63.05
N THR A 469 -33.46 16.90 62.93
CA THR A 469 -32.29 17.78 62.65
C THR A 469 -30.96 17.00 62.79
N PRO A 470 -29.85 17.48 62.16
CA PRO A 470 -28.70 16.63 61.83
C PRO A 470 -27.49 16.84 62.76
N HIS A 471 -26.54 15.90 62.75
CA HIS A 471 -25.14 16.22 63.08
C HIS A 471 -24.13 15.20 62.51
N THR A 472 -23.03 15.73 61.96
CA THR A 472 -21.69 15.12 61.81
C THR A 472 -20.80 15.60 62.99
N PRO A 473 -19.50 15.21 63.12
CA PRO A 473 -18.72 14.07 62.58
C PRO A 473 -18.41 13.12 63.79
N PRO A 474 -17.22 12.52 64.10
CA PRO A 474 -15.92 12.34 63.43
C PRO A 474 -15.42 10.86 63.40
N ALA A 475 -14.11 10.62 63.55
CA ALA A 475 -13.41 9.34 63.38
C ALA A 475 -12.49 8.98 64.57
N SER A 476 -12.17 7.69 64.75
CA SER A 476 -10.78 7.19 64.95
C SER A 476 -10.68 5.64 64.89
N SER A 477 -9.58 5.15 64.31
CA SER A 477 -8.67 4.01 64.64
C SER A 477 -9.16 2.78 65.47
N VAL A 478 -8.55 1.59 65.44
CA VAL A 478 -7.12 1.13 65.37
C VAL A 478 -7.11 -0.36 64.88
N ALA A 479 -6.02 -1.12 64.60
CA ALA A 479 -4.56 -0.95 64.62
C ALA A 479 -3.84 -2.01 63.73
N ALA A 480 -2.54 -1.78 63.47
CA ALA A 480 -1.45 -2.77 63.32
C ALA A 480 -1.42 -3.70 62.06
N SER A 481 -0.25 -4.04 61.47
CA SER A 481 1.14 -4.01 61.98
C SER A 481 2.21 -3.56 60.96
N LEU A 482 3.33 -3.05 61.48
CA LEU A 482 4.62 -2.68 60.85
C LEU A 482 5.54 -3.95 60.72
N PRO A 483 6.85 -3.94 60.29
CA PRO A 483 7.82 -2.81 60.14
C PRO A 483 8.78 -2.81 58.90
N VAL A 484 9.20 -1.64 58.36
CA VAL A 484 10.46 -0.86 58.57
C VAL A 484 11.78 -1.44 58.00
N ALA A 485 12.43 -0.68 57.11
CA ALA A 485 13.86 -0.31 57.18
C ALA A 485 14.21 0.87 56.23
N GLY A 486 14.70 1.98 56.79
CA GLY A 486 15.45 3.04 56.07
C GLY A 486 16.98 2.84 56.24
N PRO A 487 17.86 3.85 56.05
CA PRO A 487 17.64 5.27 56.36
C PRO A 487 18.09 6.28 55.28
N ALA A 488 17.98 7.58 55.61
CA ALA A 488 18.33 8.75 54.79
C ALA A 488 19.54 9.54 55.36
N GLY A 489 19.93 10.62 54.66
CA GLY A 489 20.98 11.59 55.05
C GLY A 489 21.60 12.21 53.78
N ASP A 490 21.08 13.30 53.18
CA ASP A 490 20.85 14.68 53.67
C ASP A 490 22.10 15.59 53.55
N GLY A 491 21.92 16.86 53.14
CA GLY A 491 22.98 17.89 53.12
C GLY A 491 23.54 18.38 51.78
N ASP A 492 22.88 19.39 51.20
CA ASP A 492 23.47 20.71 50.87
C ASP A 492 24.72 20.84 49.94
N LYS A 493 24.55 21.35 48.69
CA LYS A 493 25.15 22.63 48.20
C LYS A 493 25.02 22.90 46.69
N ALA A 494 24.76 24.18 46.39
CA ALA A 494 25.19 24.96 45.21
C ALA A 494 25.11 24.35 43.78
N ALA A 495 24.04 24.73 43.08
CA ALA A 495 24.08 25.64 41.93
C ALA A 495 25.22 25.52 40.90
N LEU A 496 24.84 25.30 39.64
CA LEU A 496 25.22 26.11 38.47
C LEU A 496 24.29 25.79 37.30
N GLY A 497 23.76 26.81 36.63
CA GLY A 497 22.90 26.67 35.46
C GLY A 497 23.25 27.73 34.40
N ALA A 498 22.84 27.44 33.15
CA ALA A 498 23.07 28.25 31.94
C ALA A 498 24.56 28.43 31.53
N GLY A 499 24.90 28.63 30.26
CA GLY A 499 24.05 28.61 29.06
C GLY A 499 24.42 29.72 28.06
N GLY A 500 25.03 29.34 26.93
CA GLY A 500 25.15 30.17 25.71
C GLY A 500 26.23 31.27 25.70
N GLY A 501 26.84 31.49 24.52
CA GLY A 501 27.73 32.64 24.29
C GLY A 501 28.82 32.37 23.26
N GLY A 502 28.71 32.96 22.07
CA GLY A 502 29.54 32.67 20.90
C GLY A 502 30.87 33.43 20.77
N GLY A 503 31.55 33.15 19.64
CA GLY A 503 32.33 34.15 18.90
C GLY A 503 33.86 34.11 19.00
N GLY A 504 34.52 34.11 17.83
CA GLY A 504 35.63 35.04 17.58
C GLY A 504 37.08 34.57 17.77
N GLY A 505 37.67 34.04 16.69
CA GLY A 505 38.85 34.65 16.01
C GLY A 505 40.19 34.88 16.74
N GLY A 506 41.25 34.30 16.16
CA GLY A 506 42.67 34.67 16.37
C GLY A 506 43.43 33.75 17.35
N GLY A 507 44.72 33.45 17.15
CA GLY A 507 45.63 33.81 16.06
C GLY A 507 47.11 33.77 16.48
N ALA A 508 47.98 33.24 15.62
CA ALA A 508 49.46 33.17 15.72
C ALA A 508 50.08 32.18 16.76
N GLY A 509 51.15 31.48 16.33
CA GLY A 509 51.85 30.47 17.14
C GLY A 509 52.82 29.55 16.36
N VAL A 510 53.51 30.13 15.37
CA VAL A 510 54.47 29.54 14.42
C VAL A 510 55.35 28.38 14.93
N GLY A 511 55.36 27.27 14.18
CA GLY A 511 56.60 26.64 13.69
C GLY A 511 57.35 25.63 14.58
N SER A 512 57.11 24.34 14.32
CA SER A 512 58.22 23.39 14.15
C SER A 512 57.80 22.24 13.23
N ALA A 513 58.58 21.98 12.18
CA ALA A 513 58.34 20.87 11.27
C ALA A 513 59.05 19.61 11.78
N ALA A 514 58.29 18.63 12.24
CA ALA A 514 58.82 17.31 12.59
C ALA A 514 57.80 16.22 12.25
N GLY A 515 58.17 15.34 11.30
CA GLY A 515 57.56 14.01 11.12
C GLY A 515 56.04 13.97 10.94
N ALA A 516 55.57 14.23 9.72
CA ALA A 516 54.28 13.71 9.29
C ALA A 516 54.37 12.18 9.19
N ALA A 517 54.19 11.48 10.31
CA ALA A 517 53.79 10.08 10.29
C ALA A 517 52.40 10.04 9.63
N MET A 518 52.36 9.55 8.40
CA MET A 518 51.10 9.24 7.71
C MET A 518 50.27 8.38 8.67
N PRO A 519 49.02 8.77 9.03
CA PRO A 519 48.20 7.93 9.88
C PRO A 519 48.12 6.56 9.24
N SER A 520 48.42 5.53 10.02
CA SER A 520 48.60 4.18 9.49
C SER A 520 47.33 3.82 8.72
N MET A 521 47.45 3.15 7.57
CA MET A 521 46.27 2.80 6.76
C MET A 521 45.21 2.06 7.60
N MET A 522 45.65 1.32 8.63
CA MET A 522 44.80 0.70 9.63
C MET A 522 43.96 1.70 10.45
N GLU A 523 44.50 2.86 10.85
CA GLU A 523 43.78 3.91 11.61
C GLU A 523 42.74 4.63 10.74
N ILE A 524 43.03 4.85 9.46
CA ILE A 524 42.03 5.37 8.51
C ILE A 524 40.91 4.35 8.33
N VAL A 525 41.25 3.06 8.17
CA VAL A 525 40.28 1.98 8.00
C VAL A 525 39.45 1.74 9.28
N THR A 526 40.01 1.84 10.48
CA THR A 526 39.20 1.78 11.72
C THR A 526 38.28 2.99 11.84
N ALA A 527 38.75 4.21 11.58
CA ALA A 527 37.90 5.40 11.60
C ALA A 527 36.77 5.33 10.55
N GLN A 528 37.03 4.78 9.36
CA GLN A 528 35.99 4.52 8.35
C GLN A 528 35.01 3.45 8.82
N ARG A 529 35.48 2.30 9.29
CA ARG A 529 34.67 1.21 9.85
C ARG A 529 33.75 1.70 10.96
N ASP A 530 34.26 2.53 11.87
CA ASP A 530 33.51 2.99 13.03
C ASP A 530 32.46 4.06 12.64
N ARG A 531 32.74 4.90 11.62
CA ARG A 531 31.72 5.73 10.96
C ARG A 531 30.64 4.89 10.26
N PHE A 532 31.01 3.82 9.57
CA PHE A 532 30.04 2.91 8.94
C PHE A 532 29.16 2.20 9.98
N ARG A 533 29.75 1.72 11.09
CA ARG A 533 28.99 1.16 12.21
C ARG A 533 28.01 2.16 12.80
N GLN A 534 28.43 3.40 13.02
CA GLN A 534 27.54 4.43 13.55
C GLN A 534 26.40 4.77 12.57
N LYS A 535 26.68 4.83 11.27
CA LYS A 535 25.66 5.04 10.23
C LYS A 535 24.70 3.85 10.08
N VAL A 536 25.19 2.61 10.23
CA VAL A 536 24.32 1.41 10.28
C VAL A 536 23.39 1.52 11.47
N LEU A 537 23.91 1.82 12.67
CA LEU A 537 23.11 1.95 13.89
C LEU A 537 22.06 3.06 13.80
N GLU A 538 22.39 4.21 13.20
CA GLU A 538 21.45 5.30 12.90
C GLU A 538 20.34 4.89 11.90
N VAL A 539 20.69 4.11 10.88
CA VAL A 539 19.72 3.55 9.91
C VAL A 539 18.84 2.48 10.55
N GLU A 540 19.37 1.66 11.44
CA GLU A 540 18.59 0.66 12.20
C GLU A 540 17.60 1.33 13.15
N GLN A 541 18.04 2.35 13.90
CA GLN A 541 17.14 3.18 14.71
C GLN A 541 16.04 3.85 13.86
N SER A 542 16.41 4.40 12.70
CA SER A 542 15.45 5.00 11.77
C SER A 542 14.43 3.98 11.27
N ARG A 543 14.88 2.79 10.85
CA ARG A 543 14.03 1.66 10.45
C ARG A 543 13.04 1.29 11.55
N ASP A 544 13.50 1.19 12.79
CA ASP A 544 12.68 0.72 13.90
C ASP A 544 11.66 1.78 14.34
N MET A 545 11.98 3.07 14.23
CA MET A 545 11.00 4.16 14.34
C MET A 545 9.92 4.10 13.25
N TRP A 546 10.31 3.89 11.99
CA TRP A 546 9.33 3.76 10.90
C TRP A 546 8.44 2.52 11.04
N LYS A 547 8.99 1.39 11.50
CA LYS A 547 8.22 0.17 11.83
C LYS A 547 7.19 0.44 12.93
N SER A 548 7.62 1.00 14.06
CA SER A 548 6.75 1.36 15.19
C SER A 548 5.62 2.31 14.78
N SER A 549 5.92 3.33 13.96
CA SER A 549 4.92 4.23 13.38
C SER A 549 3.92 3.50 12.47
N THR A 550 4.41 2.63 11.58
CA THR A 550 3.56 1.83 10.67
C THR A 550 2.63 0.87 11.43
N GLU A 551 3.12 0.23 12.49
CA GLU A 551 2.32 -0.60 13.38
C GLU A 551 1.26 0.22 14.11
N GLN A 552 1.60 1.43 14.58
CA GLN A 552 0.66 2.32 15.23
C GLN A 552 -0.47 2.78 14.30
N GLU A 553 -0.18 3.18 13.05
CA GLU A 553 -1.22 3.56 12.09
C GLU A 553 -2.07 2.36 11.68
N ARG A 554 -1.48 1.15 11.55
CA ARG A 554 -2.24 -0.08 11.31
C ARG A 554 -3.23 -0.37 12.44
N LEU A 555 -2.80 -0.27 13.70
CA LEU A 555 -3.70 -0.44 14.86
C LEU A 555 -4.82 0.61 14.90
N ARG A 556 -4.56 1.85 14.48
CA ARG A 556 -5.60 2.88 14.33
C ARG A 556 -6.58 2.54 13.20
N ALA A 557 -6.09 2.06 12.05
CA ALA A 557 -6.92 1.64 10.93
C ALA A 557 -7.81 0.44 11.30
N ASP A 558 -7.26 -0.57 11.97
CA ASP A 558 -8.01 -1.74 12.45
C ASP A 558 -9.10 -1.33 13.46
N LYS A 559 -8.78 -0.40 14.39
CA LYS A 559 -9.76 0.15 15.32
C LYS A 559 -10.87 0.95 14.62
N LEU A 560 -10.52 1.83 13.68
CA LEU A 560 -11.50 2.57 12.90
C LEU A 560 -12.38 1.64 12.06
N HIS A 561 -11.82 0.54 11.54
CA HIS A 561 -12.58 -0.48 10.82
C HIS A 561 -13.59 -1.19 11.73
N SER A 562 -13.20 -1.59 12.95
CA SER A 562 -14.15 -2.17 13.92
C SER A 562 -15.20 -1.15 14.35
N ASP A 563 -14.81 0.10 14.65
CA ASP A 563 -15.72 1.15 15.07
C ASP A 563 -16.75 1.44 13.96
N ASN A 564 -16.33 1.51 12.70
CA ASN A 564 -17.20 1.65 11.52
C ASN A 564 -18.20 0.49 11.36
N ILE A 565 -17.78 -0.76 11.59
CA ILE A 565 -18.70 -1.91 11.57
C ILE A 565 -19.73 -1.78 12.71
N THR A 566 -19.32 -1.42 13.93
CA THR A 566 -20.29 -1.22 15.03
C THR A 566 -21.21 -0.01 14.81
N LEU A 567 -20.78 0.98 14.02
CA LEU A 567 -21.63 2.09 13.59
C LEU A 567 -22.67 1.62 12.57
N VAL A 568 -22.29 0.80 11.59
CA VAL A 568 -23.26 0.18 10.65
C VAL A 568 -24.23 -0.74 11.38
N GLU A 569 -23.78 -1.50 12.38
CA GLU A 569 -24.64 -2.27 13.30
C GLU A 569 -25.66 -1.37 14.00
N LYS A 570 -25.21 -0.28 14.62
CA LYS A 570 -26.08 0.70 15.30
C LYS A 570 -27.04 1.38 14.32
N ILE A 571 -26.60 1.72 13.11
CA ILE A 571 -27.44 2.34 12.08
C ILE A 571 -28.52 1.34 11.63
N LYS A 572 -28.16 0.10 11.28
CA LYS A 572 -29.13 -0.95 10.91
C LYS A 572 -30.08 -1.29 12.07
N TYR A 573 -29.59 -1.32 13.31
CA TYR A 573 -30.42 -1.49 14.51
C TYR A 573 -31.42 -0.33 14.68
N LEU A 574 -30.96 0.93 14.58
CA LEU A 574 -31.82 2.11 14.67
C LEU A 574 -32.82 2.20 13.50
N GLN A 575 -32.43 1.82 12.29
CA GLN A 575 -33.33 1.67 11.14
C GLN A 575 -34.38 0.57 11.38
N SER A 576 -34.01 -0.54 12.05
CA SER A 576 -34.97 -1.59 12.43
C SER A 576 -35.94 -1.15 13.54
N TRP A 577 -35.53 -0.19 14.38
CA TRP A 577 -36.33 0.43 15.44
C TRP A 577 -37.13 1.66 14.98
N GLN A 578 -36.91 2.19 13.78
CA GLN A 578 -37.85 3.14 13.18
C GLN A 578 -39.16 2.39 12.90
N PRO A 579 -40.28 2.76 13.54
CA PRO A 579 -41.54 2.07 13.32
C PRO A 579 -41.95 2.26 11.86
N LYS A 580 -42.17 1.15 11.15
CA LYS A 580 -42.78 1.16 9.81
C LYS A 580 -44.08 1.95 9.86
N GLN A 581 -44.07 3.18 9.35
CA GLN A 581 -45.30 3.93 9.11
C GLN A 581 -46.12 3.15 8.08
N GLY A 582 -47.25 2.61 8.53
CA GLY A 582 -48.21 1.94 7.67
C GLY A 582 -48.75 2.91 6.61
N PRO A 583 -49.06 2.43 5.38
CA PRO A 583 -49.41 3.30 4.27
C PRO A 583 -50.81 3.89 4.45
N GLY A 584 -50.88 5.20 4.72
CA GLY A 584 -52.14 5.94 4.72
C GLY A 584 -51.95 7.46 4.68
N GLY A 585 -52.44 8.12 3.61
CA GLY A 585 -52.74 9.57 3.69
C GLY A 585 -52.29 10.54 2.59
N GLY A 586 -52.14 10.15 1.32
CA GLY A 586 -52.01 11.11 0.18
C GLY A 586 -50.64 11.82 0.04
N ARG A 587 -50.32 12.48 -1.07
CA ARG A 587 -51.12 12.79 -2.28
C ARG A 587 -50.18 13.03 -3.48
N GLY A 588 -50.48 12.45 -4.66
CA GLY A 588 -50.02 12.95 -5.96
C GLY A 588 -48.65 12.50 -6.50
N GLY A 589 -48.63 11.42 -7.30
CA GLY A 589 -47.46 11.01 -8.09
C GLY A 589 -47.82 9.89 -9.08
N ARG A 590 -48.00 10.22 -10.36
CA ARG A 590 -48.59 9.35 -11.41
C ARG A 590 -47.93 7.97 -11.55
N SER A 591 -48.77 6.96 -11.74
CA SER A 591 -48.39 5.58 -12.12
C SER A 591 -47.81 5.49 -13.54
N ARG A 592 -46.89 4.53 -13.75
CA ARG A 592 -47.15 3.37 -14.64
C ARG A 592 -46.23 2.18 -14.28
N PRO A 593 -46.60 0.93 -14.62
CA PRO A 593 -46.18 -0.25 -13.85
C PRO A 593 -45.20 -1.17 -14.58
N GLY A 594 -44.55 -2.10 -13.85
CA GLY A 594 -43.76 -3.16 -14.49
C GLY A 594 -43.12 -4.19 -13.55
N ARG A 595 -43.89 -5.26 -13.25
CA ARG A 595 -43.40 -6.63 -12.95
C ARG A 595 -42.71 -6.89 -11.59
N GLY A 596 -43.33 -7.77 -10.80
CA GLY A 596 -42.76 -8.40 -9.61
C GLY A 596 -41.72 -9.50 -9.92
N PRO A 597 -41.21 -10.17 -8.86
CA PRO A 597 -39.93 -10.88 -8.90
C PRO A 597 -40.00 -12.25 -9.58
N ALA A 598 -38.91 -12.63 -10.22
CA ALA A 598 -38.65 -14.00 -10.65
C ALA A 598 -37.23 -14.41 -10.26
N ALA A 599 -37.12 -15.43 -9.41
CA ALA A 599 -35.86 -16.11 -9.18
C ALA A 599 -35.52 -16.95 -10.43
N ALA A 600 -34.36 -16.71 -11.01
CA ALA A 600 -33.72 -17.63 -11.97
C ALA A 600 -32.22 -17.37 -12.00
N ALA A 601 -31.44 -18.45 -12.04
CA ALA A 601 -30.01 -18.37 -12.27
C ALA A 601 -29.73 -17.83 -13.69
N GLY A 602 -28.80 -16.88 -13.81
CA GLY A 602 -28.38 -16.30 -15.08
C GLY A 602 -26.92 -15.92 -15.03
N ILE A 603 -26.05 -16.81 -15.52
CA ILE A 603 -24.64 -16.50 -15.76
C ILE A 603 -24.58 -15.52 -16.93
N GLN A 604 -24.09 -14.30 -16.70
CA GLN A 604 -23.53 -13.48 -17.77
C GLN A 604 -22.16 -12.93 -17.38
N LEU A 605 -21.16 -13.47 -18.09
CA LEU A 605 -19.85 -12.87 -18.23
C LEU A 605 -19.97 -11.51 -18.95
N GLN A 606 -18.92 -10.70 -18.81
CA GLN A 606 -18.50 -9.60 -19.72
C GLN A 606 -18.73 -8.17 -19.21
N ASN A 607 -17.78 -7.70 -18.40
CA ASN A 607 -17.09 -6.44 -18.66
C ASN A 607 -15.67 -6.53 -18.07
N PHE A 608 -14.67 -6.72 -18.94
CA PHE A 608 -13.28 -7.01 -18.56
C PHE A 608 -12.32 -6.17 -19.42
N PHE A 609 -12.40 -4.84 -19.29
CA PHE A 609 -11.36 -3.90 -19.70
C PHE A 609 -11.65 -2.54 -19.02
N GLY A 610 -10.69 -2.01 -18.27
CA GLY A 610 -10.88 -0.79 -17.47
C GLY A 610 -9.72 -0.58 -16.49
N GLY A 611 -8.51 -0.42 -17.01
CA GLY A 611 -7.34 -0.08 -16.18
C GLY A 611 -7.24 1.43 -15.96
N GLY A 612 -6.81 1.85 -14.77
CA GLY A 612 -6.32 3.20 -14.56
C GLY A 612 -6.46 3.79 -13.16
N LYS A 613 -5.30 4.06 -12.54
CA LYS A 613 -5.02 5.22 -11.66
C LYS A 613 -5.81 5.34 -10.35
N THR A 614 -5.22 4.82 -9.27
CA THR A 614 -5.39 5.40 -7.93
C THR A 614 -4.48 6.62 -7.77
N ALA A 615 -4.94 7.78 -8.22
CA ALA A 615 -4.41 9.05 -7.73
C ALA A 615 -5.26 9.46 -6.52
N MET A 616 -4.63 9.76 -5.38
CA MET A 616 -5.34 10.41 -4.27
C MET A 616 -5.81 11.80 -4.73
N GLY A 617 -7.04 12.15 -4.37
CA GLY A 617 -7.72 13.35 -4.83
C GLY A 617 -9.13 13.36 -4.29
N GLU A 618 -9.25 13.55 -2.98
CA GLU A 618 -10.50 13.45 -2.24
C GLU A 618 -11.50 14.52 -2.71
N LYS A 619 -12.71 14.09 -3.06
CA LYS A 619 -13.76 15.00 -3.53
C LYS A 619 -15.13 14.46 -3.15
N ASP A 620 -15.65 14.95 -2.04
CA ASP A 620 -16.96 14.60 -1.47
C ASP A 620 -18.06 14.59 -2.53
N SER A 621 -18.39 13.38 -2.96
CA SER A 621 -19.51 13.06 -3.83
C SER A 621 -20.41 12.11 -3.04
N PRO A 622 -21.74 12.29 -2.98
CA PRO A 622 -22.60 11.40 -2.19
C PRO A 622 -22.48 9.92 -2.60
N GLN A 623 -22.12 9.64 -3.86
CA GLN A 623 -21.81 8.29 -4.34
C GLN A 623 -20.60 7.64 -3.64
N ALA A 624 -19.64 8.41 -3.12
CA ALA A 624 -18.52 7.87 -2.34
C ALA A 624 -18.96 7.50 -0.92
N ALA A 625 -19.86 8.28 -0.31
CA ALA A 625 -20.48 7.92 0.96
C ALA A 625 -21.35 6.66 0.82
N ASP A 626 -22.17 6.57 -0.22
CA ASP A 626 -22.98 5.39 -0.54
C ASP A 626 -22.10 4.15 -0.80
N ASP A 627 -20.97 4.28 -1.50
CA ASP A 627 -20.03 3.18 -1.75
C ASP A 627 -19.28 2.75 -0.47
N VAL A 628 -18.94 3.69 0.41
CA VAL A 628 -18.35 3.40 1.72
C VAL A 628 -19.36 2.70 2.64
N GLU A 629 -20.61 3.19 2.72
CA GLU A 629 -21.69 2.54 3.47
C GLU A 629 -21.99 1.14 2.91
N SER A 630 -22.01 0.97 1.58
CA SER A 630 -22.14 -0.32 0.90
C SER A 630 -21.00 -1.30 1.25
N ARG A 631 -19.75 -0.84 1.26
CA ARG A 631 -18.58 -1.66 1.65
C ARG A 631 -18.68 -2.14 3.10
N TYR A 632 -18.98 -1.25 4.06
CA TYR A 632 -19.13 -1.66 5.45
C TYR A 632 -20.42 -2.46 5.71
N SER A 633 -21.51 -2.18 4.98
CA SER A 633 -22.76 -2.96 5.01
C SER A 633 -22.56 -4.40 4.51
N SER A 634 -21.80 -4.58 3.42
CA SER A 634 -21.48 -5.92 2.89
C SER A 634 -20.50 -6.69 3.78
N ALA A 635 -19.53 -6.01 4.41
CA ALA A 635 -18.67 -6.60 5.44
C ALA A 635 -19.46 -7.09 6.67
N TYR A 636 -20.47 -6.32 7.09
CA TYR A 636 -21.41 -6.71 8.14
C TYR A 636 -22.34 -7.86 7.73
N GLU A 637 -22.90 -7.84 6.52
CA GLU A 637 -23.74 -8.95 6.04
C GLU A 637 -22.96 -10.26 5.93
N ALA A 638 -21.68 -10.20 5.52
CA ALA A 638 -20.77 -11.33 5.51
C ALA A 638 -20.39 -11.84 6.91
N SER A 639 -20.42 -10.99 7.96
CA SER A 639 -20.15 -11.42 9.34
C SER A 639 -21.40 -11.96 10.06
N VAL A 640 -22.60 -11.68 9.55
CA VAL A 640 -23.89 -12.04 10.18
C VAL A 640 -24.61 -13.22 9.54
N ASP A 641 -24.38 -13.56 8.25
CA ASP A 641 -25.09 -14.69 7.61
C ASP A 641 -24.59 -16.08 8.10
N PRO A 642 -25.38 -16.83 8.91
CA PRO A 642 -24.99 -18.14 9.41
C PRO A 642 -24.93 -19.22 8.32
N PHE A 643 -25.55 -19.01 7.15
CA PHE A 643 -25.52 -19.98 6.06
C PHE A 643 -24.22 -19.92 5.26
N THR A 644 -23.46 -18.82 5.30
CA THR A 644 -22.13 -18.75 4.67
C THR A 644 -21.15 -19.69 5.38
N SER A 645 -21.01 -19.53 6.70
CA SER A 645 -20.15 -20.37 7.55
C SER A 645 -20.57 -21.84 7.50
N PHE A 646 -21.87 -22.14 7.54
CA PHE A 646 -22.37 -23.52 7.35
C PHE A 646 -22.01 -24.08 5.98
N ARG A 647 -22.17 -23.31 4.90
CA ARG A 647 -21.87 -23.75 3.52
C ARG A 647 -20.37 -23.90 3.26
N GLU A 648 -19.52 -23.16 3.96
CA GLU A 648 -18.06 -23.38 3.95
C GLU A 648 -17.67 -24.63 4.75
N GLN A 649 -18.22 -24.82 5.95
CA GLN A 649 -18.01 -26.05 6.73
C GLN A 649 -18.51 -27.29 5.98
N GLU A 650 -19.65 -27.22 5.30
CA GLU A 650 -20.19 -28.36 4.54
C GLU A 650 -19.37 -28.65 3.27
N LYS A 651 -18.83 -27.62 2.60
CA LYS A 651 -17.83 -27.80 1.52
C LYS A 651 -16.57 -28.46 2.04
N LEU A 652 -16.00 -27.99 3.16
CA LEU A 652 -14.82 -28.57 3.78
C LEU A 652 -15.06 -30.03 4.18
N ARG A 653 -16.21 -30.34 4.79
CA ARG A 653 -16.59 -31.72 5.14
C ARG A 653 -16.73 -32.61 3.90
N LYS A 654 -17.30 -32.11 2.80
CA LYS A 654 -17.38 -32.84 1.53
C LYS A 654 -16.01 -33.06 0.89
N VAL A 655 -15.10 -32.09 0.94
CA VAL A 655 -13.70 -32.24 0.47
C VAL A 655 -12.91 -33.23 1.35
N GLN A 656 -13.13 -33.23 2.66
CA GLN A 656 -12.51 -34.17 3.60
C GLN A 656 -13.10 -35.59 3.53
N ALA A 657 -14.31 -35.77 2.99
CA ALA A 657 -14.94 -37.08 2.82
C ALA A 657 -14.52 -37.83 1.53
N LEU A 658 -13.88 -37.15 0.57
CA LEU A 658 -13.42 -37.75 -0.69
C LEU A 658 -12.12 -38.55 -0.51
N SER A 659 -11.93 -39.57 -1.34
CA SER A 659 -10.72 -40.41 -1.36
C SER A 659 -9.48 -39.61 -1.78
N PHE A 660 -8.28 -40.04 -1.35
CA PHE A 660 -7.02 -39.36 -1.71
C PHE A 660 -6.84 -39.23 -3.23
N GLY A 661 -7.19 -40.27 -3.99
CA GLY A 661 -7.16 -40.25 -5.46
C GLY A 661 -8.09 -39.16 -6.03
N GLU A 662 -9.32 -39.07 -5.55
CA GLU A 662 -10.31 -38.08 -6.00
C GLU A 662 -9.88 -36.64 -5.65
N ARG A 663 -9.26 -36.43 -4.48
CA ARG A 663 -8.69 -35.12 -4.12
C ARG A 663 -7.58 -34.70 -5.08
N VAL A 664 -6.71 -35.64 -5.48
CA VAL A 664 -5.68 -35.38 -6.50
C VAL A 664 -6.32 -35.12 -7.86
N THR A 665 -7.34 -35.88 -8.29
CA THR A 665 -8.02 -35.64 -9.57
C THR A 665 -8.76 -34.29 -9.60
N ILE A 666 -9.42 -33.89 -8.51
CA ILE A 666 -10.09 -32.59 -8.40
C ILE A 666 -9.07 -31.45 -8.28
N GLY A 667 -7.94 -31.66 -7.61
CA GLY A 667 -6.83 -30.71 -7.57
C GLY A 667 -6.20 -30.48 -8.95
N VAL A 668 -5.87 -31.55 -9.66
CA VAL A 668 -5.29 -31.51 -11.02
C VAL A 668 -6.29 -30.97 -12.05
N GLY A 669 -7.55 -31.43 -12.00
CA GLY A 669 -8.63 -30.91 -12.86
C GLY A 669 -8.94 -29.45 -12.56
N GLY A 670 -8.97 -29.05 -11.29
CA GLY A 670 -9.09 -27.66 -10.86
C GLY A 670 -7.94 -26.80 -11.39
N LEU A 671 -6.69 -27.26 -11.25
CA LEU A 671 -5.51 -26.57 -11.77
C LEU A 671 -5.61 -26.39 -13.31
N LEU A 672 -5.93 -27.45 -14.05
CA LEU A 672 -6.05 -27.43 -15.50
C LEU A 672 -7.18 -26.53 -16.01
N LEU A 673 -8.34 -26.50 -15.34
CA LEU A 673 -9.48 -25.67 -15.75
C LEU A 673 -9.48 -24.24 -15.17
N SER A 674 -8.74 -23.97 -14.10
CA SER A 674 -8.78 -22.67 -13.38
C SER A 674 -8.30 -21.48 -14.21
N THR A 675 -7.20 -21.63 -14.94
CA THR A 675 -6.58 -20.50 -15.66
C THR A 675 -6.76 -20.61 -17.18
N ARG A 676 -6.90 -19.45 -17.84
CA ARG A 676 -6.96 -19.39 -19.31
C ARG A 676 -5.71 -20.00 -19.98
N PHE A 677 -4.55 -19.90 -19.33
CA PHE A 677 -3.28 -20.39 -19.83
C PHE A 677 -3.17 -21.92 -19.74
N THR A 678 -3.52 -22.53 -18.60
CA THR A 678 -3.52 -24.00 -18.46
C THR A 678 -4.50 -24.66 -19.43
N ARG A 679 -5.68 -24.06 -19.66
CA ARG A 679 -6.63 -24.56 -20.67
C ARG A 679 -6.06 -24.50 -22.10
N LEU A 680 -5.33 -23.43 -22.45
CA LEU A 680 -4.69 -23.29 -23.75
C LEU A 680 -3.50 -24.26 -23.91
N ALA A 681 -2.70 -24.44 -22.86
CA ALA A 681 -1.59 -25.41 -22.82
C ALA A 681 -2.09 -26.86 -22.93
N ALA A 682 -3.21 -27.20 -22.28
CA ALA A 682 -3.83 -28.52 -22.40
C ALA A 682 -4.37 -28.77 -23.82
N LEU A 683 -5.02 -27.78 -24.45
CA LEU A 683 -5.42 -27.85 -25.86
C LEU A 683 -4.21 -28.00 -26.80
N GLY A 684 -3.14 -27.24 -26.56
CA GLY A 684 -1.89 -27.36 -27.30
C GLY A 684 -1.22 -28.72 -27.15
N TYR A 685 -1.22 -29.29 -25.95
CA TYR A 685 -0.72 -30.64 -25.69
C TYR A 685 -1.52 -31.71 -26.43
N VAL A 686 -2.86 -31.64 -26.38
CA VAL A 686 -3.74 -32.55 -27.12
C VAL A 686 -3.54 -32.40 -28.64
N LEU A 687 -3.38 -31.18 -29.16
CA LEU A 687 -3.09 -30.93 -30.57
C LEU A 687 -1.71 -31.47 -30.99
N CYS A 688 -0.66 -31.26 -30.19
CA CYS A 688 0.66 -31.85 -30.44
C CYS A 688 0.62 -33.38 -30.42
N LEU A 689 -0.13 -33.98 -29.51
CA LEU A 689 -0.30 -35.44 -29.45
C LEU A 689 -1.04 -35.96 -30.69
N HIS A 690 -2.11 -35.28 -31.12
CA HIS A 690 -2.80 -35.62 -32.37
C HIS A 690 -1.90 -35.43 -33.59
N ALA A 691 -1.12 -34.34 -33.67
CA ALA A 691 -0.17 -34.12 -34.74
C ALA A 691 0.95 -35.17 -34.78
N LEU A 692 1.45 -35.60 -33.62
CA LEU A 692 2.44 -36.68 -33.50
C LEU A 692 1.86 -38.00 -34.00
N VAL A 693 0.65 -38.37 -33.56
CA VAL A 693 -0.05 -39.56 -34.06
C VAL A 693 -0.29 -39.46 -35.58
N PHE A 694 -0.68 -38.30 -36.09
CA PHE A 694 -0.88 -38.07 -37.52
C PHE A 694 0.42 -38.19 -38.33
N VAL A 695 1.54 -37.68 -37.81
CA VAL A 695 2.87 -37.83 -38.42
C VAL A 695 3.34 -39.29 -38.38
N MET A 696 3.04 -40.02 -37.30
CA MET A 696 3.38 -41.44 -37.15
C MET A 696 2.57 -42.31 -38.12
N LEU A 697 1.26 -42.05 -38.26
CA LEU A 697 0.40 -42.64 -39.28
C LEU A 697 0.84 -42.27 -40.71
N TYR A 698 1.19 -41.00 -40.96
CA TYR A 698 1.67 -40.54 -42.27
C TYR A 698 3.00 -41.20 -42.66
N ARG A 699 3.93 -41.38 -41.71
CA ARG A 699 5.16 -42.15 -41.91
C ARG A 699 4.86 -43.62 -42.23
N LEU A 700 3.91 -44.24 -41.53
CA LEU A 700 3.47 -45.62 -41.78
C LEU A 700 2.80 -45.78 -43.16
N THR A 701 1.97 -44.84 -43.60
CA THR A 701 1.33 -44.91 -44.92
C THR A 701 2.31 -44.65 -46.06
N HIS A 702 3.26 -43.71 -45.91
CA HIS A 702 4.27 -43.44 -46.94
C HIS A 702 5.36 -44.53 -47.05
N HIS A 703 5.73 -45.21 -45.95
CA HIS A 703 6.66 -46.34 -46.03
C HIS A 703 6.06 -47.61 -46.66
N ASN A 704 4.72 -47.70 -46.77
CA ASN A 704 4.01 -48.84 -47.35
C ASN A 704 3.56 -48.62 -48.81
N CYS A 705 4.08 -47.59 -49.49
CA CYS A 705 3.84 -47.37 -50.93
C CYS A 705 5.07 -47.81 -51.75
N PRO A 706 5.08 -49.01 -52.36
CA PRO A 706 6.20 -49.47 -53.18
C PRO A 706 6.22 -48.76 -54.55
N PRO A 707 7.39 -48.33 -55.05
CA PRO A 707 7.49 -47.70 -56.37
C PRO A 707 7.40 -48.74 -57.50
N GLY A 708 6.34 -48.64 -58.31
CA GLY A 708 6.15 -49.13 -59.68
C GLY A 708 6.91 -50.36 -60.19
N GLY A 709 6.15 -51.45 -60.47
CA GLY A 709 6.52 -52.52 -61.40
C GLY A 709 5.27 -53.00 -62.17
N PRO A 710 5.33 -53.21 -63.51
CA PRO A 710 4.13 -53.47 -64.33
C PRO A 710 3.82 -54.96 -64.56
N ALA A 711 2.54 -55.33 -64.46
CA ALA A 711 1.92 -56.57 -64.96
C ALA A 711 0.38 -56.39 -64.84
N SER A 712 -0.38 -56.13 -65.92
CA SER A 712 -0.90 -57.07 -66.93
C SER A 712 -2.19 -57.80 -66.49
N PHE A 713 -3.26 -57.54 -67.25
CA PHE A 713 -4.69 -57.91 -67.06
C PHE A 713 -5.48 -57.05 -66.05
#